data_AF-A0A2B4RZT7-F1
#
_entry.id   AF-A0A2B4RZT7-F1
#
_cell.length_a   1.000
_cell.length_b   1.000
_cell.length_c   1.000
_cell.angle_alpha   90.00
_cell.angle_beta   90.00
_cell.angle_gamma   90.00
#
_symmetry.space_group_name_H-M   'P 1'
#
loop_
_entity.id
_entity.type
_entity.pdbx_description
1 polymer ?
#
loop_
_entity_poly.entity_id
_entity_poly.type
_entity_poly.pdbx_seq_one_letter_code
_entity_poly.pdbx_strand_id
1 'polypeptide(L)'
;MATFSSPNVNEGSALWTKQTYYSTCDIYADAFPQPSNWLRSDPIEVHSGLKTVLVTIKYRTLNCSSYSVKRGIYCKNYFHLYEHQSWQPTGPDPLTNTASYDKIAKTAPSDFGIKVNQTLRIEVKRKYIVLAFHDQGSCSVLFSVTVSYYVCPGLTHISSLVSLPRTVAPANNSKPVEVGCATDAFNKQGTLSLDCQSDGVWNISSLNGSCLCREGMENTVGKCEDCPEGKYNNGNGFNCTEVARGTMNAIVTMIKLVIPSAPENVQVIFVNRSALELQWQPPVVTGDQTHVFYDVDCRKLCEDEDEDMCVNNACGSEVIFIPKRDGLNVNHVIVGNLSSFVIYTMQIFAKNRVSELARRKHGTEANFGEISVRTNGSEPSVTMYLNIIYGLVGLLALCIASFTCYIVYNSHRNKPPDVEFHSLPKYPKLREIYDLRLKNDNLKTNSSNTRICSRHWEGGTKLSRIHLPSLFPWPNTSTKRRDIVRKPIEESTTSTVFKILCSGDVETNPCYVPKCMTRPRRQNHTSKLKVFYTKARSIVNKVAKVQLELANMQADIVVLTETHLDCTISSEEVIGSDYTVYRKDRAGNGARYGGGVLIATKKSIITSIREHQDLPSELLFVEVIMDGEKKLTIGTFYRPPKSDLKPLEDLRSCLSSITTTDLLITGDFNLSEFDWSTNHPTKSSEHHYLSSAIVQDHFLYQMVDEPTRENNILELVLTTNIDLINNLEVGEPFSDHNSITFIVNTRPYQQRISTKENYAFNKADWNHLKSLFSYSPWYFTIEQQDINANWEAWKDLYFAAYIKRIKYKKENYRQVSLTSIISKTAEKIVKSRVVSFWTEHQLLNPSQFGYLEGRSTVSQLLSCCNAWCLTRNSSKVSDVIILDLSKAFDSVTQERLLLKLNRYGIDGQLHLWFRNFLTNRKQRVMVRGSYSDWSPVTSGVPQGSILGLVMFHIYVNEIPGIITSTAKLFADDTKIYRQINNVEETIALQIDLTTLDLWADRWQMKFFSTKCEVMRITHNKDKKSTRYNISSTVLRNVSNYKDLGAIMTSDLKWSKHVEQIFHKANKVLGLLKRKVGGKNKDIFSNLYKTLVRPILEYACPVWSPYLIKDIEEIEKIQRRASRIALGQRRQEMAYKERCKILKWNSSVLRRDFLSLVECY
;
A
#
# COMPACT_ATOMS: atom_id res chain seq x y z
N MET A 1 -36.46 -13.28 12.00
CA MET A 1 -36.59 -12.70 13.35
C MET A 1 -38.07 -12.52 13.62
N ALA A 2 -38.51 -12.60 14.88
CA ALA A 2 -39.87 -12.21 15.23
C ALA A 2 -39.96 -10.67 15.32
N THR A 3 -41.03 -10.10 14.78
CA THR A 3 -41.41 -8.69 15.02
C THR A 3 -42.21 -8.59 16.31
N PHE A 4 -42.20 -7.42 16.96
CA PHE A 4 -42.85 -7.20 18.25
C PHE A 4 -43.66 -5.90 18.26
N SER A 5 -44.81 -5.94 18.93
CA SER A 5 -45.77 -4.86 19.13
C SER A 5 -45.96 -4.55 20.63
N SER A 6 -46.19 -3.28 20.94
CA SER A 6 -46.57 -2.76 22.26
C SER A 6 -48.04 -2.31 22.18
N PRO A 7 -48.97 -2.80 23.04
CA PRO A 7 -50.40 -2.62 22.77
C PRO A 7 -50.97 -1.21 22.99
N ASN A 8 -50.36 -0.39 23.86
CA ASN A 8 -50.94 0.87 24.32
C ASN A 8 -50.30 2.12 23.71
N VAL A 9 -51.15 3.00 23.17
CA VAL A 9 -50.88 4.45 23.05
C VAL A 9 -52.12 5.19 23.58
N ASN A 10 -51.96 5.80 24.75
CA ASN A 10 -52.69 6.96 25.26
C ASN A 10 -51.83 7.57 26.39
N GLU A 11 -52.05 8.83 26.73
CA GLU A 11 -51.08 9.64 27.48
C GLU A 11 -50.90 9.17 28.95
N GLY A 12 -49.70 8.69 29.29
CA GLY A 12 -49.43 8.19 30.65
C GLY A 12 -48.19 7.27 30.77
N SER A 13 -47.01 7.77 30.43
CA SER A 13 -45.68 7.21 30.79
C SER A 13 -45.48 5.67 30.76
N ALA A 14 -45.22 5.12 29.57
CA ALA A 14 -44.49 3.85 29.38
C ALA A 14 -43.76 3.86 28.02
N LEU A 15 -42.42 3.90 28.00
CA LEU A 15 -41.65 4.24 26.79
C LEU A 15 -40.75 3.10 26.25
N TRP A 16 -41.36 2.16 25.54
CA TRP A 16 -40.62 1.25 24.63
C TRP A 16 -40.26 1.98 23.33
N THR A 17 -39.13 2.70 23.32
CA THR A 17 -38.66 3.42 22.12
C THR A 17 -38.16 2.46 21.02
N LYS A 18 -38.78 2.52 19.84
CA LYS A 18 -38.51 1.62 18.70
C LYS A 18 -37.27 2.04 17.90
N GLN A 19 -36.08 1.64 18.34
CA GLN A 19 -34.79 1.89 17.64
C GLN A 19 -33.92 0.62 17.52
N THR A 20 -34.20 -0.29 16.57
CA THR A 20 -33.48 -1.57 16.31
C THR A 20 -33.26 -2.53 17.50
N TYR A 21 -33.66 -2.14 18.71
CA TYR A 21 -33.78 -2.89 19.94
C TYR A 21 -35.03 -2.39 20.68
N TYR A 22 -35.41 -3.09 21.75
CA TYR A 22 -36.50 -2.71 22.64
C TYR A 22 -35.93 -2.48 24.05
N SER A 23 -36.28 -1.38 24.72
CA SER A 23 -35.84 -1.09 26.09
C SER A 23 -36.94 -0.55 26.99
N THR A 24 -36.91 -0.93 28.27
CA THR A 24 -37.68 -0.35 29.39
C THR A 24 -36.74 -0.08 30.56
N CYS A 25 -37.09 0.88 31.42
CA CYS A 25 -36.31 1.26 32.61
C CYS A 25 -37.22 1.93 33.65
N ASP A 26 -38.44 1.42 33.80
CA ASP A 26 -39.49 1.99 34.64
C ASP A 26 -39.26 1.66 36.13
N ILE A 27 -38.31 2.38 36.73
CA ILE A 27 -37.93 2.29 38.15
C ILE A 27 -38.27 3.60 38.86
N TYR A 28 -38.98 3.51 39.98
CA TYR A 28 -39.48 4.66 40.72
C TYR A 28 -39.44 4.42 42.23
N ALA A 29 -39.32 5.50 43.01
CA ALA A 29 -39.61 5.45 44.43
C ALA A 29 -41.13 5.34 44.65
N ASP A 30 -41.53 4.42 45.53
CA ASP A 30 -42.90 4.27 46.05
C ASP A 30 -43.99 4.01 44.98
N ALA A 31 -43.63 3.24 43.93
CA ALA A 31 -44.52 2.87 42.84
C ALA A 31 -45.69 1.96 43.26
N PHE A 32 -46.87 2.56 43.43
CA PHE A 32 -48.16 1.85 43.40
C PHE A 32 -49.05 2.45 42.30
N PRO A 33 -49.56 1.66 41.33
CA PRO A 33 -49.30 0.23 41.12
C PRO A 33 -47.85 -0.07 40.69
N GLN A 34 -47.44 -1.34 40.82
CA GLN A 34 -46.14 -1.79 40.32
C GLN A 34 -46.09 -1.77 38.78
N PRO A 35 -44.95 -1.42 38.16
CA PRO A 35 -44.73 -1.58 36.72
C PRO A 35 -45.10 -2.98 36.21
N SER A 36 -45.75 -3.05 35.05
CA SER A 36 -46.19 -4.30 34.41
C SER A 36 -46.18 -4.15 32.88
N ASN A 37 -44.98 -3.99 32.34
CA ASN A 37 -44.74 -3.72 30.92
C ASN A 37 -44.74 -5.02 30.11
N TRP A 38 -45.61 -5.11 29.10
CA TRP A 38 -45.68 -6.27 28.19
C TRP A 38 -45.21 -5.90 26.78
N LEU A 39 -44.39 -6.78 26.19
CA LEU A 39 -43.92 -6.69 24.81
C LEU A 39 -44.20 -8.02 24.10
N ARG A 40 -45.13 -8.03 23.13
CA ARG A 40 -45.66 -9.25 22.48
C ARG A 40 -45.11 -9.39 21.07
N SER A 41 -44.74 -10.60 20.65
CA SER A 41 -44.36 -10.88 19.26
C SER A 41 -45.59 -10.95 18.37
N ASP A 42 -45.39 -10.78 17.08
CA ASP A 42 -46.40 -11.22 16.11
C ASP A 42 -46.37 -12.77 16.02
N PRO A 43 -47.48 -13.43 15.60
CA PRO A 43 -47.56 -14.90 15.60
C PRO A 43 -46.56 -15.55 14.66
N ILE A 44 -45.70 -16.41 15.22
CA ILE A 44 -44.65 -17.13 14.49
C ILE A 44 -45.25 -18.43 13.96
N GLU A 45 -45.44 -18.55 12.65
CA GLU A 45 -45.88 -19.80 12.03
C GLU A 45 -44.77 -20.86 12.06
N VAL A 46 -45.11 -22.06 12.52
CA VAL A 46 -44.19 -23.20 12.63
C VAL A 46 -44.69 -24.35 11.74
N HIS A 47 -43.77 -24.93 10.98
CA HIS A 47 -44.07 -26.03 10.06
C HIS A 47 -44.57 -27.28 10.81
N SER A 48 -45.66 -27.89 10.35
CA SER A 48 -46.37 -29.00 11.03
C SER A 48 -45.52 -30.23 11.35
N GLY A 49 -44.43 -30.45 10.61
CA GLY A 49 -43.45 -31.52 10.87
C GLY A 49 -42.44 -31.24 11.99
N LEU A 50 -42.39 -30.02 12.55
CA LEU A 50 -41.49 -29.69 13.66
C LEU A 50 -42.07 -30.09 15.01
N LYS A 51 -41.19 -30.56 15.91
CA LYS A 51 -41.52 -30.87 17.30
C LYS A 51 -40.85 -29.95 18.32
N THR A 52 -39.78 -29.27 17.93
CA THR A 52 -39.03 -28.38 18.84
C THR A 52 -38.42 -27.23 18.06
N VAL A 53 -38.40 -26.04 18.67
CA VAL A 53 -37.69 -24.86 18.16
C VAL A 53 -36.75 -24.30 19.23
N LEU A 54 -35.68 -23.63 18.77
CA LEU A 54 -34.69 -22.97 19.60
C LEU A 54 -34.96 -21.46 19.59
N VAL A 55 -35.31 -20.88 20.74
CA VAL A 55 -35.49 -19.44 20.90
C VAL A 55 -34.25 -18.86 21.55
N THR A 56 -33.48 -18.07 20.80
CA THR A 56 -32.31 -17.34 21.29
C THR A 56 -32.66 -15.87 21.49
N ILE A 57 -32.58 -15.41 22.73
CA ILE A 57 -32.76 -14.00 23.12
C ILE A 57 -31.40 -13.36 23.40
N LYS A 58 -31.20 -12.12 22.96
CA LYS A 58 -29.99 -11.32 23.22
C LYS A 58 -30.36 -10.04 23.94
N TYR A 59 -29.84 -9.82 25.13
CA TYR A 59 -30.27 -8.71 25.99
C TYR A 59 -29.14 -8.17 26.89
N ARG A 60 -29.44 -7.09 27.62
CA ARG A 60 -28.64 -6.54 28.72
C ARG A 60 -29.60 -6.05 29.79
N THR A 61 -29.29 -6.27 31.07
CA THR A 61 -29.98 -5.65 32.21
C THR A 61 -28.95 -4.90 33.06
N LEU A 62 -29.28 -3.69 33.51
CA LEU A 62 -28.46 -2.94 34.46
C LEU A 62 -28.71 -3.43 35.89
N ASN A 63 -27.75 -3.26 36.79
CA ASN A 63 -27.91 -3.66 38.19
C ASN A 63 -28.68 -2.58 38.97
N CYS A 64 -29.73 -2.96 39.71
CA CYS A 64 -30.44 -2.08 40.64
C CYS A 64 -29.51 -1.39 41.65
N SER A 65 -28.40 -2.02 42.06
CA SER A 65 -27.41 -1.39 42.97
C SER A 65 -26.70 -0.16 42.38
N SER A 66 -26.78 0.07 41.06
CA SER A 66 -26.19 1.25 40.41
C SER A 66 -27.01 2.54 40.61
N TYR A 67 -28.25 2.45 41.10
CA TYR A 67 -29.12 3.59 41.37
C TYR A 67 -29.00 3.99 42.85
N SER A 68 -28.08 4.91 43.14
CA SER A 68 -27.70 5.25 44.51
C SER A 68 -28.57 6.36 45.14
N VAL A 69 -28.98 6.09 46.38
CA VAL A 69 -29.60 7.03 47.35
C VAL A 69 -30.98 7.60 46.99
N LYS A 70 -32.02 6.82 47.29
CA LYS A 70 -33.12 7.17 48.22
C LYS A 70 -33.84 5.88 48.66
N ARG A 71 -34.42 5.86 49.87
CA ARG A 71 -35.32 4.76 50.28
C ARG A 71 -36.56 4.78 49.38
N GLY A 72 -37.11 3.60 49.06
CA GLY A 72 -38.39 3.45 48.33
C GLY A 72 -38.27 2.98 46.87
N ILE A 73 -37.08 2.95 46.25
CA ILE A 73 -36.95 2.58 44.82
C ILE A 73 -37.29 1.11 44.56
N TYR A 74 -38.36 0.87 43.80
CA TYR A 74 -38.74 -0.43 43.28
C TYR A 74 -37.97 -0.74 41.99
N CYS A 75 -37.14 -1.78 42.02
CA CYS A 75 -36.32 -2.22 40.88
C CYS A 75 -36.10 -3.74 40.93
N LYS A 76 -36.09 -4.40 39.75
CA LYS A 76 -35.75 -5.81 39.57
C LYS A 76 -34.58 -6.01 38.62
N ASN A 77 -33.74 -6.99 38.90
CA ASN A 77 -32.59 -7.38 38.07
C ASN A 77 -32.95 -8.40 36.95
N TYR A 78 -34.23 -8.52 36.58
CA TYR A 78 -34.72 -9.54 35.65
C TYR A 78 -36.09 -9.19 35.06
N PHE A 79 -36.39 -9.79 33.90
CA PHE A 79 -37.73 -9.87 33.30
C PHE A 79 -38.12 -11.34 33.07
N HIS A 80 -39.28 -11.60 32.46
CA HIS A 80 -39.76 -12.95 32.14
C HIS A 80 -40.03 -13.13 30.65
N LEU A 81 -39.84 -14.35 30.15
CA LEU A 81 -40.32 -14.81 28.84
C LEU A 81 -41.51 -15.75 29.03
N TYR A 82 -42.54 -15.53 28.23
CA TYR A 82 -43.78 -16.29 28.11
C TYR A 82 -44.00 -16.72 26.65
N GLU A 83 -44.84 -17.73 26.43
CA GLU A 83 -45.39 -18.08 25.12
C GLU A 83 -46.92 -18.22 25.14
N HIS A 84 -47.55 -18.11 23.99
CA HIS A 84 -48.90 -18.60 23.74
C HIS A 84 -48.89 -19.39 22.43
N GLN A 85 -49.44 -20.61 22.43
CA GLN A 85 -49.51 -21.44 21.22
C GLN A 85 -50.96 -21.61 20.74
N SER A 86 -51.22 -21.30 19.47
CA SER A 86 -52.55 -21.27 18.85
C SER A 86 -52.61 -22.01 17.50
N TRP A 87 -53.82 -22.41 17.07
CA TRP A 87 -54.06 -23.00 15.74
C TRP A 87 -54.40 -21.95 14.67
N GLN A 88 -54.85 -20.77 15.10
CA GLN A 88 -55.18 -19.62 14.26
C GLN A 88 -54.03 -18.59 14.31
N PRO A 89 -53.84 -17.74 13.28
CA PRO A 89 -52.80 -16.70 13.25
C PRO A 89 -53.12 -15.49 14.15
N THR A 90 -53.74 -15.74 15.31
CA THR A 90 -54.14 -14.74 16.31
C THR A 90 -53.41 -15.03 17.61
N GLY A 91 -52.99 -13.94 18.28
CA GLY A 91 -52.41 -13.97 19.62
C GLY A 91 -53.18 -12.96 20.49
N PRO A 92 -53.77 -13.37 21.62
CA PRO A 92 -54.50 -12.47 22.49
C PRO A 92 -53.55 -11.42 23.11
N ASP A 93 -54.07 -10.25 23.46
CA ASP A 93 -53.28 -9.24 24.17
C ASP A 93 -53.01 -9.71 25.62
N PRO A 94 -51.73 -9.83 26.05
CA PRO A 94 -51.41 -10.23 27.42
C PRO A 94 -51.92 -9.26 28.50
N LEU A 95 -52.26 -8.00 28.16
CA LEU A 95 -52.87 -7.05 29.08
C LEU A 95 -54.35 -7.36 29.38
N THR A 96 -55.08 -8.00 28.46
CA THR A 96 -56.50 -8.36 28.64
C THR A 96 -56.71 -9.85 28.90
N ASN A 97 -55.77 -10.71 28.51
CA ASN A 97 -55.86 -12.16 28.69
C ASN A 97 -54.50 -12.79 29.06
N THR A 98 -53.94 -12.38 30.19
CA THR A 98 -52.65 -12.88 30.70
C THR A 98 -52.65 -14.39 30.94
N ALA A 99 -53.78 -14.95 31.36
CA ALA A 99 -53.95 -16.37 31.68
C ALA A 99 -53.78 -17.31 30.47
N SER A 100 -53.80 -16.76 29.24
CA SER A 100 -53.53 -17.53 28.02
C SER A 100 -52.04 -17.75 27.72
N TYR A 101 -51.13 -17.13 28.47
CA TYR A 101 -49.68 -17.19 28.24
C TYR A 101 -48.95 -18.11 29.26
N ASP A 102 -48.33 -19.16 28.75
CA ASP A 102 -47.47 -20.08 29.52
C ASP A 102 -46.12 -19.43 29.83
N LYS A 103 -45.59 -19.61 31.05
CA LYS A 103 -44.32 -19.01 31.47
C LYS A 103 -43.14 -19.91 31.13
N ILE A 104 -42.28 -19.46 30.22
CA ILE A 104 -41.12 -20.23 29.73
C ILE A 104 -39.86 -20.01 30.57
N ALA A 105 -39.53 -18.77 30.93
CA ALA A 105 -38.29 -18.50 31.66
C ALA A 105 -38.33 -17.23 32.53
N LYS A 106 -37.47 -17.22 33.55
CA LYS A 106 -36.98 -16.00 34.21
C LYS A 106 -35.66 -15.61 33.56
N THR A 107 -35.60 -14.39 33.05
CA THR A 107 -34.48 -13.88 32.25
C THR A 107 -33.71 -12.87 33.08
N ALA A 108 -32.61 -13.34 33.67
CA ALA A 108 -31.64 -12.56 34.43
C ALA A 108 -30.25 -12.83 33.85
N PRO A 109 -29.41 -11.81 33.61
CA PRO A 109 -28.08 -12.03 33.05
C PRO A 109 -27.13 -12.62 34.10
N SER A 110 -26.11 -13.37 33.67
CA SER A 110 -25.01 -13.80 34.54
C SER A 110 -24.24 -12.61 35.11
N ASP A 111 -24.01 -11.60 34.27
CA ASP A 111 -23.28 -10.37 34.59
C ASP A 111 -24.10 -9.15 34.16
N PHE A 112 -24.27 -8.19 35.06
CA PHE A 112 -25.04 -6.97 34.78
C PHE A 112 -24.25 -5.98 33.92
N GLY A 113 -24.96 -5.20 33.09
CA GLY A 113 -24.37 -4.14 32.25
C GLY A 113 -23.76 -4.60 30.92
N ILE A 114 -23.52 -5.90 30.70
CA ILE A 114 -23.01 -6.45 29.43
C ILE A 114 -24.13 -7.05 28.56
N LYS A 115 -23.83 -7.36 27.28
CA LYS A 115 -24.78 -8.01 26.37
C LYS A 115 -24.62 -9.53 26.44
N VAL A 116 -25.64 -10.24 26.92
CA VAL A 116 -25.69 -11.71 27.02
C VAL A 116 -26.61 -12.33 25.96
N ASN A 117 -26.36 -13.58 25.61
CA ASN A 117 -27.25 -14.43 24.81
C ASN A 117 -27.80 -15.55 25.73
N GLN A 118 -29.07 -15.92 25.57
CA GLN A 118 -29.67 -17.08 26.23
C GLN A 118 -30.51 -17.84 25.21
N THR A 119 -30.31 -19.15 25.09
CA THR A 119 -31.05 -20.03 24.17
C THR A 119 -31.89 -21.02 24.96
N LEU A 120 -33.16 -21.15 24.57
CA LEU A 120 -34.18 -21.98 25.22
C LEU A 120 -34.79 -22.93 24.18
N ARG A 121 -35.14 -24.15 24.59
CA ARG A 121 -35.89 -25.11 23.76
C ARG A 121 -37.37 -24.99 24.07
N ILE A 122 -38.20 -24.84 23.03
CA ILE A 122 -39.66 -24.81 23.12
C ILE A 122 -40.22 -25.99 22.32
N GLU A 123 -41.13 -26.74 22.92
CA GLU A 123 -41.85 -27.82 22.25
C GLU A 123 -43.01 -27.26 21.40
N VAL A 124 -43.12 -27.72 20.15
CA VAL A 124 -44.15 -27.24 19.21
C VAL A 124 -45.43 -28.04 19.40
N LYS A 125 -46.40 -27.45 20.10
CA LYS A 125 -47.71 -28.04 20.41
C LYS A 125 -48.77 -27.63 19.40
N ARG A 126 -48.69 -26.43 18.81
CA ARG A 126 -49.64 -25.91 17.80
C ARG A 126 -48.92 -25.17 16.64
N LYS A 127 -49.69 -24.76 15.63
CA LYS A 127 -49.18 -24.17 14.37
C LYS A 127 -48.53 -22.78 14.55
N TYR A 128 -49.04 -21.96 15.46
CA TYR A 128 -48.52 -20.62 15.73
C TYR A 128 -48.00 -20.51 17.15
N ILE A 129 -46.86 -19.84 17.32
CA ILE A 129 -46.27 -19.52 18.62
C ILE A 129 -46.12 -18.00 18.73
N VAL A 130 -46.67 -17.40 19.78
CA VAL A 130 -46.55 -15.98 20.13
C VAL A 130 -45.65 -15.89 21.34
N LEU A 131 -44.53 -15.16 21.25
CA LEU A 131 -43.63 -14.94 22.39
C LEU A 131 -44.01 -13.63 23.07
N ALA A 132 -44.01 -13.58 24.41
CA ALA A 132 -44.26 -12.35 25.15
C ALA A 132 -43.22 -12.14 26.25
N PHE A 133 -42.76 -10.91 26.41
CA PHE A 133 -41.89 -10.50 27.51
C PHE A 133 -42.69 -9.69 28.51
N HIS A 134 -42.55 -10.03 29.80
CA HIS A 134 -43.14 -9.29 30.90
C HIS A 134 -42.02 -8.71 31.76
N ASP A 135 -41.90 -7.38 31.73
CA ASP A 135 -41.07 -6.64 32.66
C ASP A 135 -41.91 -6.10 33.82
N GLN A 136 -41.30 -6.08 35.01
CA GLN A 136 -41.91 -5.56 36.22
C GLN A 136 -40.93 -4.66 36.97
N GLY A 137 -40.37 -3.66 36.28
CA GLY A 137 -39.46 -2.67 36.84
C GLY A 137 -37.98 -3.07 36.73
N SER A 138 -37.54 -3.63 35.61
CA SER A 138 -36.10 -3.79 35.32
C SER A 138 -35.61 -2.79 34.28
N CYS A 139 -34.35 -2.35 34.39
CA CYS A 139 -33.71 -1.55 33.36
C CYS A 139 -33.03 -2.45 32.33
N SER A 140 -33.82 -2.92 31.35
CA SER A 140 -33.45 -3.97 30.40
C SER A 140 -33.57 -3.53 28.95
N VAL A 141 -32.63 -4.02 28.12
CA VAL A 141 -32.56 -3.79 26.68
C VAL A 141 -32.48 -5.12 25.94
N LEU A 142 -33.49 -5.44 25.13
CA LEU A 142 -33.60 -6.62 24.28
C LEU A 142 -33.14 -6.25 22.85
N PHE A 143 -32.01 -6.80 22.41
CA PHE A 143 -31.38 -6.49 21.11
C PHE A 143 -31.85 -7.38 19.97
N SER A 144 -32.19 -8.64 20.21
CA SER A 144 -32.70 -9.54 19.16
C SER A 144 -33.37 -10.78 19.73
N VAL A 145 -34.39 -11.29 19.03
CA VAL A 145 -34.99 -12.61 19.27
C VAL A 145 -34.98 -13.42 17.96
N THR A 146 -34.34 -14.58 18.02
CA THR A 146 -34.15 -15.49 16.88
C THR A 146 -34.74 -16.85 17.21
N VAL A 147 -35.62 -17.35 16.35
CA VAL A 147 -36.17 -18.71 16.43
C VAL A 147 -35.56 -19.56 15.32
N SER A 148 -35.05 -20.76 15.63
CA SER A 148 -34.36 -21.66 14.69
C SER A 148 -34.62 -23.14 14.95
N TYR A 149 -34.28 -23.99 13.98
CA TYR A 149 -34.43 -25.45 14.01
C TYR A 149 -33.42 -26.14 13.07
N TYR A 150 -33.14 -27.43 13.27
CA TYR A 150 -32.18 -28.20 12.47
C TYR A 150 -32.83 -28.91 11.27
N VAL A 151 -32.06 -29.07 10.19
CA VAL A 151 -32.51 -29.63 8.91
C VAL A 151 -31.32 -30.28 8.20
N CYS A 152 -31.44 -31.55 7.82
CA CYS A 152 -30.47 -32.24 6.96
C CYS A 152 -30.45 -31.58 5.56
N PRO A 153 -29.28 -31.13 5.08
CA PRO A 153 -29.19 -30.33 3.84
C PRO A 153 -29.49 -31.18 2.61
N GLY A 154 -30.29 -30.64 1.69
CA GLY A 154 -30.53 -31.28 0.40
C GLY A 154 -29.36 -31.05 -0.56
N LEU A 155 -28.77 -32.14 -1.06
CA LEU A 155 -27.56 -32.14 -1.91
C LEU A 155 -27.42 -33.47 -2.66
N THR A 156 -26.72 -33.47 -3.79
CA THR A 156 -26.42 -34.70 -4.55
C THR A 156 -25.04 -35.23 -4.17
N HIS A 157 -24.94 -36.52 -3.87
CA HIS A 157 -23.67 -37.14 -3.49
C HIS A 157 -22.77 -37.37 -4.73
N ILE A 158 -21.59 -36.76 -4.72
CA ILE A 158 -20.76 -36.49 -5.91
C ILE A 158 -20.35 -37.77 -6.67
N SER A 159 -20.04 -38.85 -5.95
CA SER A 159 -19.53 -40.10 -6.55
C SER A 159 -20.61 -41.13 -6.89
N SER A 160 -21.74 -41.13 -6.20
CA SER A 160 -22.79 -42.16 -6.35
C SER A 160 -24.06 -41.69 -7.06
N LEU A 161 -24.14 -40.39 -7.42
CA LEU A 161 -25.30 -39.76 -8.07
C LEU A 161 -26.62 -39.96 -7.31
N VAL A 162 -26.56 -40.04 -5.98
CA VAL A 162 -27.76 -40.13 -5.11
C VAL A 162 -28.18 -38.73 -4.68
N SER A 163 -29.45 -38.40 -4.84
CA SER A 163 -30.04 -37.08 -4.56
C SER A 163 -30.70 -37.07 -3.19
N LEU A 164 -30.08 -36.37 -2.23
CA LEU A 164 -30.61 -36.24 -0.87
C LEU A 164 -31.61 -35.07 -0.82
N PRO A 165 -32.87 -35.29 -0.40
CA PRO A 165 -33.84 -34.21 -0.21
C PRO A 165 -33.45 -33.33 0.99
N ARG A 166 -34.03 -32.13 1.12
CA ARG A 166 -33.84 -31.30 2.32
C ARG A 166 -34.83 -31.72 3.41
N THR A 167 -34.38 -32.49 4.39
CA THR A 167 -35.26 -33.15 5.39
C THR A 167 -35.14 -32.50 6.77
N VAL A 168 -36.27 -32.17 7.41
CA VAL A 168 -36.29 -31.64 8.79
C VAL A 168 -35.74 -32.70 9.75
N ALA A 169 -34.82 -32.30 10.63
CA ALA A 169 -34.17 -33.23 11.56
C ALA A 169 -35.18 -33.82 12.56
N PRO A 170 -35.11 -35.13 12.89
CA PRO A 170 -35.97 -35.74 13.90
C PRO A 170 -35.63 -35.22 15.30
N ALA A 171 -36.60 -35.25 16.22
CA ALA A 171 -36.40 -34.69 17.57
C ALA A 171 -35.35 -35.46 18.41
N ASN A 172 -35.23 -36.77 18.19
CA ASN A 172 -34.27 -37.68 18.83
C ASN A 172 -33.74 -38.68 17.79
N ASN A 173 -32.55 -39.23 18.04
CA ASN A 173 -31.87 -40.27 17.24
C ASN A 173 -31.71 -39.89 15.74
N SER A 174 -31.96 -40.82 14.84
CA SER A 174 -32.00 -40.65 13.37
C SER A 174 -33.34 -41.15 12.82
N LYS A 175 -33.62 -40.82 11.55
CA LYS A 175 -34.71 -41.42 10.78
C LYS A 175 -34.23 -41.78 9.37
N PRO A 176 -34.50 -43.01 8.88
CA PRO A 176 -34.24 -43.36 7.50
C PRO A 176 -35.18 -42.59 6.56
N VAL A 177 -34.61 -42.12 5.47
CA VAL A 177 -35.26 -41.39 4.39
C VAL A 177 -34.99 -42.14 3.09
N GLU A 178 -36.03 -42.44 2.33
CA GLU A 178 -35.90 -42.95 0.96
C GLU A 178 -35.41 -41.83 0.04
N VAL A 179 -34.42 -42.10 -0.80
CA VAL A 179 -33.73 -41.08 -1.60
C VAL A 179 -33.65 -41.47 -3.07
N GLY A 180 -33.81 -40.49 -3.96
CA GLY A 180 -33.78 -40.71 -5.40
C GLY A 180 -32.36 -40.72 -5.97
N CYS A 181 -32.25 -41.06 -7.26
CA CYS A 181 -31.08 -40.68 -8.03
C CYS A 181 -31.07 -39.18 -8.34
N ALA A 182 -29.91 -38.66 -8.77
CA ALA A 182 -29.76 -37.36 -9.40
C ALA A 182 -30.71 -37.22 -10.61
N THR A 183 -31.01 -35.98 -10.98
CA THR A 183 -31.72 -35.70 -12.23
C THR A 183 -30.97 -36.35 -13.39
N ASP A 184 -31.72 -37.00 -14.27
CA ASP A 184 -31.23 -37.72 -15.45
C ASP A 184 -30.19 -38.83 -15.17
N ALA A 185 -30.20 -39.35 -13.95
CA ALA A 185 -29.66 -40.65 -13.60
C ALA A 185 -30.78 -41.71 -13.47
N PHE A 186 -30.37 -42.97 -13.26
CA PHE A 186 -31.23 -44.09 -12.89
C PHE A 186 -30.48 -45.06 -11.95
N ASN A 187 -31.23 -45.80 -11.14
CA ASN A 187 -30.70 -46.81 -10.23
C ASN A 187 -30.48 -48.12 -11.00
N LYS A 188 -29.30 -48.73 -10.91
CA LYS A 188 -28.99 -49.98 -11.61
C LYS A 188 -29.27 -51.23 -10.77
N GLN A 189 -29.18 -51.16 -9.45
CA GLN A 189 -29.51 -52.23 -8.49
C GLN A 189 -29.39 -51.72 -7.03
N GLY A 190 -30.24 -52.23 -6.13
CA GLY A 190 -30.26 -51.91 -4.70
C GLY A 190 -31.35 -50.92 -4.30
N THR A 191 -31.59 -50.74 -2.99
CA THR A 191 -32.59 -49.82 -2.44
C THR A 191 -31.92 -48.59 -1.87
N LEU A 192 -32.32 -47.40 -2.31
CA LEU A 192 -31.67 -46.14 -1.98
C LEU A 192 -32.32 -45.48 -0.76
N SER A 193 -31.69 -45.63 0.41
CA SER A 193 -32.09 -44.95 1.64
C SER A 193 -30.88 -44.45 2.44
N LEU A 194 -31.09 -43.37 3.21
CA LEU A 194 -30.09 -42.78 4.10
C LEU A 194 -30.71 -42.21 5.39
N ASP A 195 -29.94 -42.23 6.46
CA ASP A 195 -30.35 -41.70 7.78
C ASP A 195 -30.07 -40.20 7.92
N CYS A 196 -31.12 -39.43 8.23
CA CYS A 196 -31.03 -38.03 8.67
C CYS A 196 -31.00 -37.98 10.21
N GLN A 197 -30.01 -37.31 10.78
CA GLN A 197 -29.73 -37.23 12.22
C GLN A 197 -30.35 -35.98 12.86
N SER A 198 -30.61 -36.03 14.18
CA SER A 198 -31.30 -34.97 14.95
C SER A 198 -30.57 -33.63 15.04
N ASP A 199 -29.28 -33.59 14.71
CA ASP A 199 -28.46 -32.38 14.57
C ASP A 199 -28.47 -31.76 13.16
N GLY A 200 -29.05 -32.45 12.17
CA GLY A 200 -29.07 -32.05 10.76
C GLY A 200 -27.94 -32.62 9.90
N VAL A 201 -27.30 -33.72 10.29
CA VAL A 201 -26.28 -34.41 9.49
C VAL A 201 -26.85 -35.66 8.77
N TRP A 202 -26.28 -36.00 7.61
CA TRP A 202 -26.59 -37.22 6.85
C TRP A 202 -25.55 -38.32 7.14
N ASN A 203 -26.00 -39.50 7.54
CA ASN A 203 -25.13 -40.66 7.76
C ASN A 203 -24.84 -41.39 6.43
N ILE A 204 -23.86 -40.89 5.66
CA ILE A 204 -23.49 -41.43 4.33
C ILE A 204 -23.14 -42.93 4.38
N SER A 205 -22.63 -43.42 5.51
CA SER A 205 -22.28 -44.82 5.76
C SER A 205 -23.43 -45.83 5.64
N SER A 206 -24.69 -45.39 5.62
CA SER A 206 -25.85 -46.29 5.52
C SER A 206 -26.34 -46.57 4.08
N LEU A 207 -25.72 -45.98 3.06
CA LEU A 207 -26.17 -46.09 1.66
C LEU A 207 -25.90 -47.48 1.06
N ASN A 208 -26.95 -48.16 0.58
CA ASN A 208 -26.89 -49.50 -0.02
C ASN A 208 -27.39 -49.55 -1.48
N GLY A 209 -26.77 -48.75 -2.35
CA GLY A 209 -27.08 -48.71 -3.80
C GLY A 209 -26.28 -47.64 -4.56
N SER A 210 -26.45 -47.56 -5.89
CA SER A 210 -25.78 -46.56 -6.73
C SER A 210 -26.55 -46.19 -7.99
N CYS A 211 -26.33 -44.96 -8.49
CA CYS A 211 -27.00 -44.41 -9.66
C CYS A 211 -26.02 -44.11 -10.81
N LEU A 212 -26.49 -44.21 -12.06
CA LEU A 212 -25.73 -43.93 -13.28
C LEU A 212 -26.48 -42.95 -14.19
N CYS A 213 -25.76 -42.12 -14.95
CA CYS A 213 -26.36 -41.21 -15.92
C CYS A 213 -27.02 -41.94 -17.09
N ARG A 214 -28.12 -41.35 -17.60
CA ARG A 214 -28.87 -41.83 -18.75
C ARG A 214 -28.09 -41.67 -20.05
N GLU A 215 -28.65 -42.26 -21.10
CA GLU A 215 -28.21 -42.06 -22.48
C GLU A 215 -28.19 -40.55 -22.82
N GLY A 216 -27.15 -40.09 -23.51
CA GLY A 216 -26.94 -38.67 -23.83
C GLY A 216 -26.32 -37.79 -22.74
N MET A 217 -25.92 -38.31 -21.57
CA MET A 217 -25.33 -37.49 -20.46
C MET A 217 -24.10 -38.12 -19.77
N GLU A 218 -23.24 -37.33 -19.14
CA GLU A 218 -22.09 -37.82 -18.32
C GLU A 218 -22.01 -37.20 -16.91
N ASN A 219 -21.32 -37.88 -15.98
CA ASN A 219 -21.20 -37.44 -14.58
C ASN A 219 -20.13 -36.35 -14.40
N THR A 220 -20.58 -35.09 -14.37
CA THR A 220 -19.75 -33.92 -14.08
C THR A 220 -19.89 -33.49 -12.61
N VAL A 221 -19.21 -34.23 -11.72
CA VAL A 221 -19.09 -33.90 -10.28
C VAL A 221 -20.44 -33.93 -9.54
N GLY A 222 -21.17 -35.04 -9.68
CA GLY A 222 -22.41 -35.29 -8.94
C GLY A 222 -23.68 -34.84 -9.66
N LYS A 223 -23.59 -34.60 -10.97
CA LYS A 223 -24.72 -34.32 -11.86
C LYS A 223 -24.52 -35.06 -13.16
N CYS A 224 -25.64 -35.45 -13.78
CA CYS A 224 -25.64 -35.79 -15.18
C CYS A 224 -25.85 -34.49 -15.96
N GLU A 225 -24.88 -34.12 -16.78
CA GLU A 225 -24.99 -33.00 -17.71
C GLU A 225 -25.04 -33.55 -19.14
N ASP A 226 -25.80 -32.87 -20.00
CA ASP A 226 -25.85 -33.15 -21.44
C ASP A 226 -24.44 -33.30 -21.99
N CYS A 227 -24.26 -34.35 -22.80
CA CYS A 227 -23.03 -34.56 -23.50
C CYS A 227 -22.62 -33.27 -24.27
N PRO A 228 -21.39 -32.74 -24.08
CA PRO A 228 -20.98 -31.41 -24.58
C PRO A 228 -21.30 -31.19 -26.06
N GLU A 229 -21.67 -29.96 -26.46
CA GLU A 229 -22.15 -29.68 -27.83
C GLU A 229 -21.27 -30.32 -28.92
N GLY A 230 -21.85 -31.31 -29.60
CA GLY A 230 -21.09 -32.29 -30.34
C GLY A 230 -20.64 -33.46 -29.48
N LYS A 231 -21.52 -34.15 -28.69
CA LYS A 231 -21.30 -35.43 -27.94
C LYS A 231 -22.60 -36.22 -27.56
N TYR A 232 -22.45 -37.49 -27.11
CA TYR A 232 -23.48 -38.53 -26.83
C TYR A 232 -22.93 -39.73 -25.99
N ASN A 233 -23.69 -40.29 -25.03
CA ASN A 233 -23.30 -41.48 -24.23
C ASN A 233 -24.35 -42.57 -24.40
N ASN A 234 -23.99 -43.86 -24.49
CA ASN A 234 -24.92 -44.98 -24.72
C ASN A 234 -25.63 -45.52 -23.45
N GLY A 235 -25.61 -44.77 -22.33
CA GLY A 235 -26.34 -45.07 -21.09
C GLY A 235 -25.85 -46.28 -20.28
N ASN A 236 -24.96 -47.12 -20.82
CA ASN A 236 -24.42 -48.28 -20.10
C ASN A 236 -23.30 -47.92 -19.10
N GLY A 237 -22.74 -46.71 -19.24
CA GLY A 237 -21.85 -46.07 -18.27
C GLY A 237 -20.40 -46.03 -18.71
N PHE A 238 -20.01 -44.97 -19.45
CA PHE A 238 -18.95 -44.00 -19.06
C PHE A 238 -18.71 -43.00 -20.22
N ASN A 239 -19.14 -41.74 -20.04
CA ASN A 239 -18.76 -40.55 -20.83
C ASN A 239 -19.18 -40.48 -22.33
N CYS A 240 -18.94 -39.32 -22.98
CA CYS A 240 -19.67 -38.85 -24.17
C CYS A 240 -18.89 -38.66 -25.53
N THR A 241 -19.55 -38.83 -26.70
CA THR A 241 -19.01 -38.88 -28.10
C THR A 241 -19.95 -38.34 -29.26
N GLU A 242 -19.44 -37.74 -30.34
CA GLU A 242 -19.93 -36.51 -31.05
C GLU A 242 -21.36 -36.35 -31.75
N VAL A 243 -22.34 -35.54 -31.22
CA VAL A 243 -23.60 -34.97 -31.88
C VAL A 243 -24.21 -33.64 -31.27
N ALA A 244 -25.07 -32.85 -31.96
CA ALA A 244 -25.71 -31.53 -31.54
C ALA A 244 -27.04 -31.18 -32.35
N ARG A 245 -27.86 -30.08 -32.23
CA ARG A 245 -27.99 -28.80 -31.42
C ARG A 245 -29.42 -28.14 -31.59
N GLY A 246 -29.87 -27.23 -30.67
CA GLY A 246 -30.90 -26.15 -30.91
C GLY A 246 -32.33 -26.32 -30.31
N THR A 247 -33.31 -25.38 -30.22
CA THR A 247 -33.44 -23.87 -30.36
C THR A 247 -34.79 -23.40 -29.69
N MET A 248 -35.11 -22.09 -29.52
CA MET A 248 -36.30 -21.57 -28.76
C MET A 248 -36.90 -20.22 -29.29
N ASN A 249 -38.18 -19.85 -28.98
CA ASN A 249 -38.76 -18.50 -29.21
C ASN A 249 -39.82 -17.98 -28.18
N ALA A 250 -41.08 -17.67 -28.58
CA ALA A 250 -41.87 -16.50 -28.12
C ALA A 250 -42.71 -16.63 -26.83
N ILE A 251 -42.64 -15.63 -25.92
CA ILE A 251 -43.15 -15.68 -24.52
C ILE A 251 -43.57 -14.29 -23.90
N VAL A 252 -42.78 -13.23 -24.10
CA VAL A 252 -42.97 -11.76 -23.82
C VAL A 252 -43.99 -11.23 -22.79
N THR A 253 -45.31 -11.33 -22.94
CA THR A 253 -46.23 -10.32 -22.34
C THR A 253 -46.38 -10.33 -20.81
N MET A 254 -46.30 -11.49 -20.14
CA MET A 254 -46.89 -11.70 -18.80
C MET A 254 -46.16 -11.06 -17.59
N ILE A 255 -45.16 -10.19 -17.80
CA ILE A 255 -44.08 -10.03 -16.80
C ILE A 255 -43.87 -8.64 -16.19
N LYS A 256 -44.46 -7.58 -16.75
CA LYS A 256 -44.28 -6.19 -16.24
C LYS A 256 -44.87 -5.93 -14.84
N LEU A 257 -45.70 -6.83 -14.31
CA LEU A 257 -46.41 -6.67 -13.02
C LEU A 257 -45.66 -7.24 -11.79
N VAL A 258 -44.53 -7.94 -11.98
CA VAL A 258 -43.91 -8.74 -10.90
C VAL A 258 -42.51 -8.25 -10.51
N ILE A 259 -41.98 -7.25 -11.22
CA ILE A 259 -40.67 -6.61 -10.97
C ILE A 259 -40.78 -5.44 -9.97
N PRO A 260 -39.69 -5.05 -9.27
CA PRO A 260 -39.72 -3.93 -8.33
C PRO A 260 -39.88 -2.57 -9.05
N SER A 261 -40.40 -1.59 -8.32
CA SER A 261 -40.34 -0.15 -8.66
C SER A 261 -38.95 0.45 -8.38
N ALA A 262 -38.74 1.73 -8.69
CA ALA A 262 -37.46 2.41 -8.50
C ALA A 262 -37.12 2.66 -7.01
N PRO A 263 -35.83 2.57 -6.59
CA PRO A 263 -35.37 3.01 -5.27
C PRO A 263 -35.68 4.49 -4.99
N GLU A 264 -36.02 4.81 -3.74
CA GLU A 264 -36.31 6.17 -3.30
C GLU A 264 -35.08 6.89 -2.74
N ASN A 265 -35.16 8.22 -2.62
CA ASN A 265 -34.22 9.07 -1.88
C ASN A 265 -32.74 8.75 -2.15
N VAL A 266 -32.36 8.68 -3.43
CA VAL A 266 -30.97 8.53 -3.86
C VAL A 266 -30.18 9.79 -3.49
N GLN A 267 -29.09 9.63 -2.75
CA GLN A 267 -28.20 10.70 -2.28
C GLN A 267 -26.74 10.39 -2.64
N VAL A 268 -25.94 11.46 -2.75
CA VAL A 268 -24.50 11.37 -3.06
C VAL A 268 -23.67 12.04 -1.98
N ILE A 269 -22.73 11.30 -1.39
CA ILE A 269 -21.80 11.78 -0.36
C ILE A 269 -20.37 11.68 -0.91
N PHE A 270 -19.67 12.81 -1.11
CA PHE A 270 -18.31 12.79 -1.65
C PHE A 270 -17.29 12.28 -0.62
N VAL A 271 -16.86 11.01 -0.76
CA VAL A 271 -15.78 10.39 0.04
C VAL A 271 -14.42 11.07 -0.25
N ASN A 272 -14.17 11.44 -1.51
CA ASN A 272 -13.11 12.35 -1.93
C ASN A 272 -13.39 12.91 -3.35
N ARG A 273 -12.44 13.67 -3.93
CA ARG A 273 -12.61 14.37 -5.22
C ARG A 273 -12.71 13.46 -6.46
N SER A 274 -12.38 12.18 -6.31
CA SER A 274 -12.48 11.15 -7.35
C SER A 274 -13.24 9.90 -6.85
N ALA A 275 -13.97 10.02 -5.73
CA ALA A 275 -14.81 8.94 -5.22
C ALA A 275 -15.99 9.46 -4.41
N LEU A 276 -17.17 8.93 -4.69
CA LEU A 276 -18.42 9.27 -4.03
C LEU A 276 -19.08 8.00 -3.49
N GLU A 277 -19.85 8.14 -2.43
CA GLU A 277 -20.72 7.11 -1.89
C GLU A 277 -22.14 7.43 -2.32
N LEU A 278 -22.76 6.52 -3.07
CA LEU A 278 -24.19 6.54 -3.33
C LEU A 278 -24.88 5.89 -2.14
N GLN A 279 -25.95 6.49 -1.64
CA GLN A 279 -26.86 5.92 -0.65
C GLN A 279 -28.30 6.05 -1.15
N TRP A 280 -29.19 5.10 -0.85
CA TRP A 280 -30.60 5.14 -1.26
C TRP A 280 -31.53 4.44 -0.26
N GLN A 281 -32.83 4.62 -0.45
CA GLN A 281 -33.88 3.91 0.27
C GLN A 281 -34.49 2.82 -0.63
N PRO A 282 -35.08 1.74 -0.06
CA PRO A 282 -35.72 0.69 -0.86
C PRO A 282 -36.88 1.23 -1.72
N PRO A 283 -37.25 0.54 -2.80
CA PRO A 283 -38.43 0.90 -3.59
C PRO A 283 -39.74 0.64 -2.82
N VAL A 284 -40.72 1.54 -2.97
CA VAL A 284 -42.06 1.44 -2.33
C VAL A 284 -42.76 0.12 -2.67
N VAL A 285 -42.68 -0.30 -3.93
CA VAL A 285 -43.26 -1.55 -4.43
C VAL A 285 -42.14 -2.51 -4.83
N THR A 286 -42.04 -3.68 -4.19
CA THR A 286 -41.00 -4.69 -4.46
C THR A 286 -41.38 -5.71 -5.54
N GLY A 287 -42.63 -5.66 -6.03
CA GLY A 287 -43.20 -6.68 -6.92
C GLY A 287 -43.45 -7.97 -6.16
N ASP A 288 -42.74 -9.04 -6.54
CA ASP A 288 -42.66 -10.28 -5.76
C ASP A 288 -42.24 -10.02 -4.28
N GLN A 289 -42.76 -10.81 -3.34
CA GLN A 289 -42.49 -10.69 -1.89
C GLN A 289 -41.11 -11.27 -1.52
N THR A 290 -40.06 -10.86 -2.23
CA THR A 290 -38.69 -11.35 -2.03
C THR A 290 -37.69 -10.20 -1.94
N HIS A 291 -36.51 -10.52 -1.38
CA HIS A 291 -35.46 -9.55 -1.11
C HIS A 291 -35.04 -8.83 -2.39
N VAL A 292 -35.26 -7.52 -2.43
CA VAL A 292 -34.78 -6.67 -3.52
C VAL A 292 -33.27 -6.49 -3.37
N PHE A 293 -32.54 -6.72 -4.45
CA PHE A 293 -31.11 -6.48 -4.58
C PHE A 293 -30.87 -5.45 -5.69
N TYR A 294 -29.78 -4.69 -5.57
CA TYR A 294 -29.52 -3.57 -6.46
C TYR A 294 -28.34 -3.83 -7.40
N ASP A 295 -28.48 -3.38 -8.65
CA ASP A 295 -27.37 -3.26 -9.59
C ASP A 295 -27.18 -1.78 -9.93
N VAL A 296 -25.96 -1.27 -9.81
CA VAL A 296 -25.63 0.13 -10.14
C VAL A 296 -24.93 0.20 -11.49
N ASP A 297 -25.61 0.79 -12.48
CA ASP A 297 -24.99 1.25 -13.71
C ASP A 297 -24.47 2.69 -13.54
N CYS A 298 -23.46 3.04 -14.33
CA CYS A 298 -22.77 4.31 -14.27
C CYS A 298 -22.50 4.75 -15.71
N ARG A 299 -22.86 5.99 -16.04
CA ARG A 299 -22.70 6.58 -17.37
C ARG A 299 -22.02 7.93 -17.26
N LYS A 300 -21.34 8.33 -18.33
CA LYS A 300 -20.67 9.63 -18.43
C LYS A 300 -21.46 10.52 -19.38
N LEU A 301 -21.93 11.67 -18.90
CA LEU A 301 -22.54 12.68 -19.76
C LEU A 301 -21.45 13.38 -20.60
N CYS A 302 -21.83 13.81 -21.80
CA CYS A 302 -21.00 14.66 -22.65
C CYS A 302 -21.30 16.13 -22.30
N GLU A 303 -20.26 16.97 -22.17
CA GLU A 303 -20.42 18.41 -22.00
C GLU A 303 -20.10 19.07 -23.36
N ASP A 304 -21.17 19.28 -24.12
CA ASP A 304 -21.39 20.22 -25.25
C ASP A 304 -20.71 20.01 -26.64
N GLU A 305 -21.46 20.44 -27.67
CA GLU A 305 -21.11 20.66 -29.09
C GLU A 305 -20.63 19.48 -29.97
N ASP A 306 -21.46 18.41 -30.07
CA ASP A 306 -21.74 17.67 -31.34
C ASP A 306 -22.88 16.64 -31.10
N GLU A 307 -24.14 17.00 -31.37
CA GLU A 307 -25.30 16.21 -30.93
C GLU A 307 -25.48 14.85 -31.65
N ASP A 308 -24.93 14.66 -32.86
CA ASP A 308 -25.15 13.47 -33.69
C ASP A 308 -24.23 12.26 -33.40
N MET A 309 -23.22 12.37 -32.52
CA MET A 309 -22.30 11.24 -32.24
C MET A 309 -21.98 10.94 -30.75
N CYS A 310 -22.52 11.65 -29.77
CA CYS A 310 -22.27 11.33 -28.35
C CYS A 310 -23.26 10.31 -27.76
N VAL A 311 -23.02 9.01 -27.98
CA VAL A 311 -23.75 7.93 -27.30
C VAL A 311 -23.43 7.92 -25.81
N ASN A 312 -24.47 7.79 -24.96
CA ASN A 312 -24.40 7.66 -23.50
C ASN A 312 -23.53 6.45 -23.06
N ASN A 313 -22.22 6.66 -22.99
CA ASN A 313 -21.26 5.60 -22.72
C ASN A 313 -21.24 5.20 -21.24
N ALA A 314 -21.22 3.89 -20.99
CA ALA A 314 -20.99 3.34 -19.67
C ALA A 314 -19.61 3.75 -19.14
N CYS A 315 -19.52 3.99 -17.83
CA CYS A 315 -18.28 4.31 -17.14
C CYS A 315 -17.21 3.25 -17.42
N GLY A 316 -16.01 3.71 -17.78
CA GLY A 316 -14.92 2.83 -18.17
C GLY A 316 -14.47 1.88 -17.05
N SER A 317 -13.78 0.82 -17.46
CA SER A 317 -13.35 -0.30 -16.61
C SER A 317 -12.47 0.07 -15.40
N GLU A 318 -11.95 1.30 -15.40
CA GLU A 318 -11.15 1.93 -14.37
C GLU A 318 -11.97 2.53 -13.22
N VAL A 319 -13.30 2.65 -13.34
CA VAL A 319 -14.18 3.05 -12.23
C VAL A 319 -14.45 1.85 -11.32
N ILE A 320 -14.16 2.01 -10.02
CA ILE A 320 -14.14 0.92 -9.03
C ILE A 320 -15.33 1.07 -8.08
N PHE A 321 -16.09 -0.01 -7.89
CA PHE A 321 -17.23 -0.06 -6.98
C PHE A 321 -16.91 -0.93 -5.77
N ILE A 322 -17.14 -0.40 -4.57
CA ILE A 322 -16.92 -1.10 -3.29
C ILE A 322 -18.18 -0.97 -2.42
N PRO A 323 -18.91 -2.06 -2.12
CA PRO A 323 -18.78 -3.40 -2.70
C PRO A 323 -19.11 -3.47 -4.21
N LYS A 324 -18.96 -4.64 -4.85
CA LYS A 324 -19.17 -4.83 -6.29
C LYS A 324 -20.57 -4.37 -6.72
N ARG A 325 -20.64 -3.58 -7.80
CA ARG A 325 -21.83 -2.84 -8.26
C ARG A 325 -23.09 -3.67 -8.55
N ASP A 326 -22.95 -4.94 -8.89
CA ASP A 326 -24.04 -5.83 -9.28
C ASP A 326 -24.24 -6.96 -8.24
N GLY A 327 -25.47 -7.11 -7.74
CA GLY A 327 -25.88 -8.02 -6.66
C GLY A 327 -25.83 -7.40 -5.25
N LEU A 328 -26.06 -6.10 -5.11
CA LEU A 328 -25.96 -5.38 -3.83
C LEU A 328 -27.15 -5.69 -2.91
N ASN A 329 -26.88 -6.39 -1.82
CA ASN A 329 -27.82 -6.56 -0.68
C ASN A 329 -27.66 -5.43 0.37
N VAL A 330 -27.14 -4.27 -0.03
CA VAL A 330 -26.93 -3.08 0.79
C VAL A 330 -27.32 -1.84 -0.01
N ASN A 331 -27.88 -0.83 0.66
CA ASN A 331 -28.35 0.39 -0.01
C ASN A 331 -27.27 1.48 -0.12
N HIS A 332 -26.00 1.10 -0.20
CA HIS A 332 -24.90 2.03 -0.43
C HIS A 332 -23.78 1.39 -1.25
N VAL A 333 -23.07 2.20 -2.03
CA VAL A 333 -21.85 1.77 -2.73
C VAL A 333 -20.88 2.94 -2.90
N ILE A 334 -19.60 2.72 -2.63
CA ILE A 334 -18.53 3.68 -2.90
C ILE A 334 -18.06 3.48 -4.35
N VAL A 335 -18.31 4.48 -5.19
CA VAL A 335 -17.87 4.58 -6.58
C VAL A 335 -16.61 5.44 -6.64
N GLY A 336 -15.47 4.85 -7.00
CA GLY A 336 -14.16 5.50 -6.95
C GLY A 336 -13.36 5.45 -8.25
N ASN A 337 -12.32 6.30 -8.33
CA ASN A 337 -11.52 6.55 -9.53
C ASN A 337 -12.35 7.17 -10.68
N LEU A 338 -13.33 8.02 -10.32
CA LEU A 338 -14.05 8.89 -11.25
C LEU A 338 -13.16 10.07 -11.68
N SER A 339 -13.28 10.49 -12.94
CA SER A 339 -12.63 11.70 -13.47
C SER A 339 -13.18 12.97 -12.81
N SER A 340 -12.39 14.04 -12.71
CA SER A 340 -12.83 15.36 -12.22
C SER A 340 -13.46 16.20 -13.34
N PHE A 341 -14.32 17.16 -12.96
CA PHE A 341 -15.07 18.05 -13.86
C PHE A 341 -15.94 17.29 -14.89
N VAL A 342 -16.57 16.19 -14.46
CA VAL A 342 -17.39 15.34 -15.33
C VAL A 342 -18.74 15.08 -14.67
N ILE A 343 -19.83 15.27 -15.40
CA ILE A 343 -21.15 14.77 -14.99
C ILE A 343 -21.18 13.25 -15.18
N TYR A 344 -21.38 12.54 -14.07
CA TYR A 344 -21.65 11.11 -14.05
C TYR A 344 -23.10 10.87 -13.65
N THR A 345 -23.80 10.05 -14.44
CA THR A 345 -25.18 9.62 -14.18
C THR A 345 -25.17 8.20 -13.64
N MET A 346 -25.73 8.02 -12.44
CA MET A 346 -25.73 6.76 -11.71
C MET A 346 -27.16 6.22 -11.66
N GLN A 347 -27.38 5.03 -12.21
CA GLN A 347 -28.69 4.36 -12.28
C GLN A 347 -28.68 3.14 -11.35
N ILE A 348 -29.46 3.19 -10.26
CA ILE A 348 -29.59 2.11 -9.29
C ILE A 348 -30.86 1.29 -9.62
N PHE A 349 -30.67 0.14 -10.26
CA PHE A 349 -31.75 -0.77 -10.64
C PHE A 349 -32.17 -1.65 -9.46
N ALA A 350 -33.46 -1.67 -9.13
CA ALA A 350 -34.03 -2.56 -8.13
C ALA A 350 -34.49 -3.88 -8.78
N LYS A 351 -33.94 -5.02 -8.34
CA LYS A 351 -34.19 -6.34 -8.92
C LYS A 351 -34.63 -7.35 -7.86
N ASN A 352 -35.47 -8.30 -8.26
CA ASN A 352 -35.95 -9.41 -7.45
C ASN A 352 -35.79 -10.75 -8.21
N ARG A 353 -36.20 -11.89 -7.61
CA ARG A 353 -35.96 -13.22 -8.20
C ARG A 353 -36.58 -13.43 -9.59
N VAL A 354 -37.65 -12.73 -9.94
CA VAL A 354 -38.30 -12.81 -11.27
C VAL A 354 -37.73 -11.81 -12.28
N SER A 355 -36.97 -10.80 -11.85
CA SER A 355 -36.43 -9.74 -12.72
C SER A 355 -35.44 -10.23 -13.77
N GLU A 356 -34.80 -11.39 -13.59
CA GLU A 356 -33.97 -12.00 -14.64
C GLU A 356 -34.75 -12.99 -15.53
N LEU A 357 -35.81 -13.64 -15.02
CA LEU A 357 -36.76 -14.36 -15.86
C LEU A 357 -37.48 -13.38 -16.81
N ALA A 358 -37.78 -12.18 -16.30
CA ALA A 358 -38.31 -11.03 -17.03
C ALA A 358 -37.42 -10.64 -18.21
N ARG A 359 -36.13 -10.45 -17.97
CA ARG A 359 -35.18 -10.12 -19.03
C ARG A 359 -34.99 -11.27 -20.03
N ARG A 360 -34.75 -12.51 -19.55
CA ARG A 360 -34.31 -13.64 -20.40
C ARG A 360 -35.43 -14.27 -21.24
N LYS A 361 -36.63 -14.43 -20.70
CA LYS A 361 -37.77 -15.02 -21.43
C LYS A 361 -38.69 -13.97 -22.06
N HIS A 362 -38.68 -12.74 -21.54
CA HIS A 362 -39.72 -11.74 -21.86
C HIS A 362 -39.17 -10.36 -22.28
N GLY A 363 -37.85 -10.14 -22.31
CA GLY A 363 -37.23 -8.88 -22.75
C GLY A 363 -37.55 -7.65 -21.88
N THR A 364 -38.13 -7.82 -20.69
CA THR A 364 -38.50 -6.72 -19.80
C THR A 364 -37.38 -6.45 -18.79
N GLU A 365 -36.91 -5.20 -18.71
CA GLU A 365 -35.90 -4.76 -17.76
C GLU A 365 -36.49 -4.28 -16.43
N ALA A 366 -35.63 -3.99 -15.46
CA ALA A 366 -36.02 -3.58 -14.10
C ALA A 366 -36.06 -2.06 -13.95
N ASN A 367 -36.87 -1.55 -13.00
CA ASN A 367 -36.95 -0.12 -12.72
C ASN A 367 -35.72 0.38 -11.92
N PHE A 368 -35.36 1.64 -12.11
CA PHE A 368 -34.18 2.25 -11.48
C PHE A 368 -34.45 3.67 -10.98
N GLY A 369 -33.70 4.06 -9.95
CA GLY A 369 -33.60 5.44 -9.48
C GLY A 369 -32.30 6.05 -10.03
N GLU A 370 -32.34 7.29 -10.48
CA GLU A 370 -31.21 7.95 -11.13
C GLU A 370 -30.73 9.17 -10.34
N ILE A 371 -29.42 9.40 -10.31
CA ILE A 371 -28.83 10.67 -9.88
C ILE A 371 -27.65 11.06 -10.78
N SER A 372 -27.68 12.30 -11.26
CA SER A 372 -26.57 12.90 -12.02
C SER A 372 -25.75 13.81 -11.11
N VAL A 373 -24.43 13.60 -11.09
CA VAL A 373 -23.50 14.30 -10.20
C VAL A 373 -22.25 14.74 -10.96
N ARG A 374 -21.98 16.05 -10.96
CA ARG A 374 -20.74 16.63 -11.49
C ARG A 374 -19.62 16.47 -10.46
N THR A 375 -18.55 15.78 -10.84
CA THR A 375 -17.37 15.65 -9.99
C THR A 375 -16.60 16.97 -9.94
N ASN A 376 -16.28 17.44 -8.74
CA ASN A 376 -15.54 18.69 -8.59
C ASN A 376 -14.06 18.56 -8.99
N GLY A 377 -13.45 19.70 -9.32
CA GLY A 377 -12.04 19.82 -9.69
C GLY A 377 -11.06 19.27 -8.65
N SER A 378 -9.87 18.87 -9.12
CA SER A 378 -8.87 18.12 -8.35
C SER A 378 -7.82 18.98 -7.61
N GLU A 379 -8.24 19.87 -6.71
CA GLU A 379 -7.36 20.59 -5.76
C GLU A 379 -7.76 20.35 -4.30
N PRO A 380 -6.88 19.87 -3.39
CA PRO A 380 -7.10 18.71 -2.50
C PRO A 380 -8.28 18.69 -1.48
N SER A 381 -8.38 17.60 -0.72
CA SER A 381 -9.55 17.24 0.11
C SER A 381 -9.90 18.24 1.22
N VAL A 382 -11.17 18.68 1.25
CA VAL A 382 -11.69 19.67 2.22
C VAL A 382 -11.56 19.20 3.68
N THR A 383 -11.71 17.90 3.97
CA THR A 383 -11.55 17.35 5.33
C THR A 383 -10.10 17.36 5.86
N MET A 384 -9.11 17.66 5.01
CA MET A 384 -7.76 18.03 5.47
C MET A 384 -7.56 19.56 5.39
N TYR A 385 -8.17 20.21 4.39
CA TYR A 385 -8.12 21.66 4.21
C TYR A 385 -8.87 22.47 5.27
N LEU A 386 -9.88 21.96 5.99
CA LEU A 386 -10.50 22.75 7.06
C LEU A 386 -9.53 22.94 8.23
N ASN A 387 -8.93 21.87 8.74
CA ASN A 387 -7.92 21.96 9.80
C ASN A 387 -6.62 22.63 9.32
N ILE A 388 -6.29 22.52 8.02
CA ILE A 388 -5.15 23.25 7.43
C ILE A 388 -5.48 24.71 7.12
N ILE A 389 -6.74 25.10 6.86
CA ILE A 389 -7.12 26.51 6.71
C ILE A 389 -7.26 27.16 8.09
N TYR A 390 -7.90 26.54 9.08
CA TYR A 390 -7.85 27.06 10.46
C TYR A 390 -6.41 27.06 11.00
N GLY A 391 -5.60 26.07 10.66
CA GLY A 391 -4.17 26.03 10.98
C GLY A 391 -3.33 27.08 10.24
N LEU A 392 -3.57 27.34 8.95
CA LEU A 392 -2.85 28.35 8.15
C LEU A 392 -3.37 29.76 8.35
N VAL A 393 -4.64 29.97 8.71
CA VAL A 393 -5.17 31.26 9.17
C VAL A 393 -4.68 31.54 10.59
N GLY A 394 -4.58 30.51 11.45
CA GLY A 394 -3.89 30.60 12.73
C GLY A 394 -2.40 30.93 12.58
N LEU A 395 -1.70 30.27 11.66
CA LEU A 395 -0.30 30.55 11.34
C LEU A 395 -0.10 31.87 10.60
N LEU A 396 -1.02 32.32 9.73
CA LEU A 396 -0.98 33.68 9.18
C LEU A 396 -1.26 34.71 10.27
N ALA A 397 -2.21 34.48 11.17
CA ALA A 397 -2.46 35.37 12.30
C ALA A 397 -1.24 35.44 13.24
N LEU A 398 -0.58 34.31 13.52
CA LEU A 398 0.65 34.26 14.32
C LEU A 398 1.86 34.85 13.58
N CYS A 399 2.01 34.65 12.27
CA CYS A 399 3.07 35.26 11.47
C CYS A 399 2.84 36.76 11.30
N ILE A 400 1.60 37.22 11.07
CA ILE A 400 1.24 38.64 11.03
C ILE A 400 1.46 39.26 12.42
N ALA A 401 0.99 38.62 13.50
CA ALA A 401 1.27 39.09 14.86
C ALA A 401 2.78 39.14 15.15
N SER A 402 3.55 38.14 14.72
CA SER A 402 5.01 38.11 14.89
C SER A 402 5.73 39.15 14.02
N PHE A 403 5.24 39.42 12.81
CA PHE A 403 5.81 40.42 11.89
C PHE A 403 5.46 41.85 12.34
N THR A 404 4.23 42.08 12.81
CA THR A 404 3.82 43.33 13.47
C THR A 404 4.60 43.53 14.77
N CYS A 405 4.77 42.48 15.59
CA CYS A 405 5.60 42.54 16.80
C CYS A 405 7.08 42.80 16.48
N TYR A 406 7.62 42.18 15.41
CA TYR A 406 8.98 42.45 14.92
C TYR A 406 9.15 43.89 14.41
N ILE A 407 8.16 44.44 13.71
CA ILE A 407 8.15 45.84 13.28
C ILE A 407 8.06 46.79 14.50
N VAL A 408 7.18 46.51 15.47
CA VAL A 408 7.06 47.30 16.72
C VAL A 408 8.36 47.22 17.54
N TYR A 409 8.96 46.04 17.69
CA TYR A 409 10.19 45.81 18.44
C TYR A 409 11.40 46.52 17.82
N ASN A 410 11.50 46.55 16.48
CA ASN A 410 12.56 47.30 15.79
C ASN A 410 12.27 48.82 15.76
N SER A 411 11.01 49.24 15.68
CA SER A 411 10.60 50.65 15.78
C SER A 411 11.01 51.26 17.14
N HIS A 412 10.89 50.50 18.22
CA HIS A 412 11.28 50.93 19.56
C HIS A 412 12.79 50.96 19.86
N ARG A 413 13.67 50.51 18.95
CA ARG A 413 15.13 50.51 19.17
C ARG A 413 15.89 51.68 18.55
N ASN A 414 15.28 52.50 17.70
CA ASN A 414 15.96 53.59 16.99
C ASN A 414 15.10 54.87 16.91
N LYS A 415 15.04 55.66 17.99
CA LYS A 415 14.86 57.13 17.94
C LYS A 415 15.24 57.81 19.27
N PRO A 416 15.66 59.09 19.25
CA PRO A 416 15.92 59.88 20.46
C PRO A 416 14.61 60.30 21.17
N PRO A 417 14.67 60.87 22.39
CA PRO A 417 13.51 61.48 23.02
C PRO A 417 13.09 62.77 22.29
N ASP A 418 11.80 62.90 21.98
CA ASP A 418 10.94 64.08 22.22
C ASP A 418 9.60 63.97 21.48
N VAL A 419 8.65 64.84 21.88
CA VAL A 419 7.31 65.09 21.29
C VAL A 419 6.20 64.07 21.63
N GLU A 420 4.99 64.61 21.81
CA GLU A 420 3.85 64.00 22.50
C GLU A 420 2.86 63.22 21.59
N PHE A 421 1.90 62.54 22.23
CA PHE A 421 0.80 61.82 21.58
C PHE A 421 -0.21 62.75 20.88
N HIS A 422 -0.75 62.33 19.73
CA HIS A 422 -2.18 62.57 19.42
C HIS A 422 -2.84 61.43 18.60
N SER A 423 -3.77 60.74 19.26
CA SER A 423 -4.96 60.03 18.73
C SER A 423 -4.90 59.15 17.46
N LEU A 424 -5.09 57.84 17.66
CA LEU A 424 -5.89 56.97 16.77
C LEU A 424 -7.09 56.39 17.56
N PRO A 425 -8.29 56.26 16.97
CA PRO A 425 -9.48 55.80 17.69
C PRO A 425 -9.55 54.26 17.85
N LYS A 426 -10.22 53.83 18.92
CA LYS A 426 -10.44 52.41 19.30
C LYS A 426 -11.62 51.81 18.53
N TYR A 427 -11.58 50.50 18.25
CA TYR A 427 -12.80 49.68 18.19
C TYR A 427 -12.63 48.35 18.96
N PRO A 428 -13.65 47.85 19.69
CA PRO A 428 -13.41 47.08 20.92
C PRO A 428 -14.20 45.76 20.98
N LYS A 429 -13.73 44.69 20.33
CA LYS A 429 -14.42 43.36 20.36
C LYS A 429 -13.51 42.13 20.60
N LEU A 430 -12.26 42.34 21.05
CA LEU A 430 -11.32 41.24 21.33
C LEU A 430 -11.02 41.01 22.83
N ARG A 431 -11.62 41.77 23.74
CA ARG A 431 -11.35 41.66 25.19
C ARG A 431 -12.22 40.63 25.92
N GLU A 432 -13.31 40.17 25.31
CA GLU A 432 -14.34 39.33 25.97
C GLU A 432 -14.07 37.81 25.87
N ILE A 433 -13.18 37.38 24.96
CA ILE A 433 -12.86 35.97 24.71
C ILE A 433 -11.72 35.45 25.61
N TYR A 434 -10.94 36.35 26.24
CA TYR A 434 -9.75 35.97 27.01
C TYR A 434 -10.05 35.52 28.45
N ASP A 435 -11.12 36.03 29.06
CA ASP A 435 -11.38 35.90 30.51
C ASP A 435 -12.18 34.64 30.93
N LEU A 436 -12.60 33.79 29.98
CA LEU A 436 -13.50 32.65 30.23
C LEU A 436 -12.85 31.26 30.18
N ARG A 437 -11.51 31.16 30.27
CA ARG A 437 -10.82 29.86 30.37
C ARG A 437 -9.96 29.65 31.63
N LEU A 438 -10.03 30.58 32.59
CA LEU A 438 -9.43 30.47 33.91
C LEU A 438 -10.52 30.24 34.99
N LYS A 439 -11.10 29.04 35.02
CA LYS A 439 -11.85 28.50 36.16
C LYS A 439 -12.04 26.98 36.06
N ASN A 440 -11.90 26.31 37.20
CA ASN A 440 -12.19 24.91 37.48
C ASN A 440 -11.28 23.85 36.82
N ASP A 441 -10.06 23.75 37.36
CA ASP A 441 -9.47 22.45 37.71
C ASP A 441 -10.31 21.71 38.78
N ASN A 442 -9.89 20.47 39.13
CA ASN A 442 -10.34 19.58 40.22
C ASN A 442 -11.49 18.60 39.87
N LEU A 443 -11.46 17.29 40.23
CA LEU A 443 -10.47 16.47 40.98
C LEU A 443 -10.61 14.94 40.72
N LYS A 444 -9.48 14.21 40.86
CA LYS A 444 -9.30 12.83 41.42
C LYS A 444 -9.76 11.52 40.70
N THR A 445 -8.74 10.75 40.27
CA THR A 445 -8.40 9.33 40.64
C THR A 445 -9.46 8.21 40.67
N ASN A 446 -9.19 7.09 39.96
CA ASN A 446 -8.60 5.88 40.60
C ASN A 446 -8.12 4.79 39.63
N SER A 447 -7.28 3.87 40.12
CA SER A 447 -6.66 2.73 39.40
C SER A 447 -7.20 1.36 39.86
N SER A 448 -7.14 0.32 39.03
CA SER A 448 -6.80 -1.07 39.45
C SER A 448 -6.76 -2.11 38.31
N ASN A 449 -6.01 -3.19 38.57
CA ASN A 449 -5.97 -4.54 37.95
C ASN A 449 -5.32 -4.70 36.55
N THR A 450 -4.28 -5.54 36.28
CA THR A 450 -3.85 -6.92 36.70
C THR A 450 -4.62 -8.06 35.99
N ARG A 451 -4.04 -9.18 35.48
CA ARG A 451 -2.65 -9.70 35.24
C ARG A 451 -2.78 -11.07 34.50
N ILE A 452 -1.68 -11.81 34.26
CA ILE A 452 -1.63 -13.30 33.98
C ILE A 452 -2.11 -13.69 32.55
N CYS A 453 -1.62 -14.70 31.79
CA CYS A 453 -0.64 -15.83 31.89
C CYS A 453 0.51 -15.63 30.85
N SER A 454 1.76 -16.17 30.86
CA SER A 454 2.43 -17.42 31.30
C SER A 454 2.12 -18.69 30.46
N ARG A 455 3.02 -19.64 30.13
CA ARG A 455 4.44 -19.92 30.50
C ARG A 455 5.07 -21.01 29.58
N HIS A 456 6.40 -21.13 29.56
CA HIS A 456 7.22 -22.34 29.22
C HIS A 456 7.17 -22.89 27.75
N TRP A 457 8.11 -23.74 27.26
CA TRP A 457 9.28 -24.38 27.91
C TRP A 457 10.54 -24.51 26.99
N GLU A 458 11.56 -25.23 27.46
CA GLU A 458 12.95 -25.31 26.94
C GLU A 458 13.26 -26.65 26.24
N GLY A 459 14.46 -26.80 25.63
CA GLY A 459 14.96 -28.10 25.13
C GLY A 459 16.21 -28.02 24.24
N GLY A 460 17.42 -28.16 24.81
CA GLY A 460 18.68 -27.84 24.11
C GLY A 460 19.56 -29.02 23.63
N THR A 461 20.76 -28.66 23.14
CA THR A 461 22.00 -29.50 23.00
C THR A 461 22.02 -30.58 21.89
N LYS A 462 23.16 -31.06 21.32
CA LYS A 462 24.62 -30.74 21.37
C LYS A 462 25.38 -31.47 20.23
N LEU A 463 26.57 -30.97 19.81
CA LEU A 463 27.72 -31.73 19.20
C LEU A 463 27.49 -32.42 17.81
N SER A 464 28.49 -32.79 16.98
CA SER A 464 29.92 -32.37 16.83
C SER A 464 30.55 -32.82 15.48
N ARG A 465 31.29 -31.91 14.82
CA ARG A 465 32.68 -32.03 14.26
C ARG A 465 33.15 -33.36 13.60
N ILE A 466 33.74 -33.32 12.37
CA ILE A 466 35.10 -33.87 11.98
C ILE A 466 35.37 -33.99 10.44
N HIS A 467 36.64 -33.72 10.06
CA HIS A 467 37.47 -34.04 8.84
C HIS A 467 37.18 -33.62 7.36
N LEU A 468 38.29 -33.14 6.75
CA LEU A 468 38.74 -33.08 5.33
C LEU A 468 39.65 -34.32 5.06
N PRO A 469 40.18 -34.67 3.83
CA PRO A 469 40.53 -33.76 2.71
C PRO A 469 40.53 -34.25 1.22
N SER A 470 40.46 -33.28 0.29
CA SER A 470 41.29 -33.15 -0.95
C SER A 470 41.10 -34.03 -2.22
N LEU A 471 41.63 -33.44 -3.32
CA LEU A 471 42.06 -34.00 -4.63
C LEU A 471 41.05 -34.16 -5.80
N PHE A 472 41.51 -33.70 -6.97
CA PHE A 472 40.90 -33.77 -8.31
C PHE A 472 41.51 -34.95 -9.10
N PRO A 473 40.79 -35.58 -10.06
CA PRO A 473 40.91 -35.11 -11.45
C PRO A 473 39.63 -35.20 -12.33
N TRP A 474 39.63 -34.42 -13.41
CA TRP A 474 38.87 -34.66 -14.66
C TRP A 474 39.80 -35.43 -15.64
N PRO A 475 39.33 -36.20 -16.66
CA PRO A 475 38.19 -35.82 -17.52
C PRO A 475 37.31 -36.93 -18.17
N ASN A 476 36.27 -36.44 -18.87
CA ASN A 476 35.70 -36.95 -20.13
C ASN A 476 34.70 -38.14 -20.21
N THR A 477 33.82 -37.96 -21.21
CA THR A 477 33.05 -38.93 -22.03
C THR A 477 31.85 -39.73 -21.48
N SER A 478 30.73 -39.52 -22.19
CA SER A 478 29.67 -40.49 -22.54
C SER A 478 28.50 -40.81 -21.57
N THR A 479 27.31 -40.36 -22.00
CA THR A 479 26.00 -41.06 -22.01
C THR A 479 25.43 -41.86 -20.83
N LYS A 480 24.13 -41.52 -20.57
CA LYS A 480 23.01 -42.33 -20.01
C LYS A 480 22.84 -42.41 -18.48
N ARG A 481 21.68 -41.86 -18.05
CA ARG A 481 20.77 -42.27 -16.96
C ARG A 481 21.39 -42.60 -15.58
N ARG A 482 20.96 -41.86 -14.55
CA ARG A 482 19.96 -42.37 -13.59
C ARG A 482 19.25 -41.27 -12.78
N ASP A 483 18.01 -41.61 -12.42
CA ASP A 483 17.25 -41.32 -11.20
C ASP A 483 17.16 -39.89 -10.62
N ILE A 484 15.94 -39.34 -10.70
CA ILE A 484 15.53 -38.12 -9.98
C ILE A 484 14.90 -38.54 -8.65
N VAL A 485 15.68 -38.53 -7.57
CA VAL A 485 15.12 -38.52 -6.21
C VAL A 485 14.50 -37.14 -5.96
N ARG A 486 13.21 -37.11 -5.61
CA ARG A 486 12.49 -35.86 -5.33
C ARG A 486 12.87 -35.34 -3.93
N LYS A 487 13.36 -34.10 -3.83
CA LYS A 487 13.24 -33.27 -2.61
C LYS A 487 12.04 -32.31 -2.72
N PRO A 488 11.44 -31.86 -1.61
CA PRO A 488 10.32 -30.90 -1.61
C PRO A 488 10.66 -29.56 -2.30
N ILE A 489 9.63 -28.78 -2.65
CA ILE A 489 9.77 -27.57 -3.47
C ILE A 489 8.98 -26.40 -2.84
N GLU A 490 9.64 -25.58 -2.02
CA GLU A 490 9.06 -24.29 -1.58
C GLU A 490 10.03 -23.10 -1.78
N GLU A 491 11.32 -23.24 -1.48
CA GLU A 491 12.31 -22.14 -1.51
C GLU A 491 12.58 -21.50 -2.89
N SER A 492 12.30 -22.22 -3.99
CA SER A 492 12.85 -21.88 -5.32
C SER A 492 12.31 -20.60 -5.97
N THR A 493 11.23 -20.03 -5.43
CA THR A 493 10.43 -18.98 -6.08
C THR A 493 11.02 -17.58 -5.88
N THR A 494 11.38 -17.22 -4.64
CA THR A 494 11.87 -15.88 -4.27
C THR A 494 13.26 -15.61 -4.85
N SER A 495 14.18 -16.59 -4.69
CA SER A 495 15.54 -16.54 -5.26
C SER A 495 15.55 -16.43 -6.80
N THR A 496 14.48 -16.92 -7.44
CA THR A 496 14.29 -16.89 -8.90
C THR A 496 14.00 -15.49 -9.44
N VAL A 497 13.13 -14.73 -8.78
CA VAL A 497 12.77 -13.36 -9.23
C VAL A 497 13.98 -12.42 -9.11
N PHE A 498 14.75 -12.52 -8.02
CA PHE A 498 15.88 -11.63 -7.77
C PHE A 498 17.06 -11.87 -8.70
N LYS A 499 17.36 -13.14 -9.02
CA LYS A 499 18.40 -13.51 -9.99
C LYS A 499 18.05 -13.14 -11.45
N ILE A 500 16.83 -12.61 -11.69
CA ILE A 500 16.45 -11.94 -12.95
C ILE A 500 16.67 -10.43 -12.83
N LEU A 501 16.23 -9.79 -11.74
CA LEU A 501 16.43 -8.36 -11.48
C LEU A 501 17.92 -7.97 -11.44
N CYS A 502 18.77 -8.78 -10.81
CA CYS A 502 20.22 -8.52 -10.70
C CYS A 502 21.01 -8.74 -12.00
N SER A 503 20.36 -9.13 -13.12
CA SER A 503 21.05 -9.51 -14.36
C SER A 503 21.49 -8.35 -15.26
N GLY A 504 21.20 -7.09 -14.90
CA GLY A 504 21.69 -5.87 -15.57
C GLY A 504 21.10 -5.57 -16.96
N ASP A 505 20.55 -6.58 -17.65
CA ASP A 505 20.04 -6.52 -19.02
C ASP A 505 18.61 -5.96 -19.19
N VAL A 506 17.96 -5.54 -18.09
CA VAL A 506 16.57 -5.06 -18.09
C VAL A 506 16.51 -3.56 -17.84
N GLU A 507 16.57 -2.78 -18.92
CA GLU A 507 16.11 -1.38 -18.92
C GLU A 507 14.64 -1.33 -18.50
N THR A 508 14.33 -0.75 -17.34
CA THR A 508 12.95 -0.48 -16.91
C THR A 508 12.37 0.66 -17.74
N ASN A 509 11.65 0.31 -18.82
CA ASN A 509 11.05 1.26 -19.75
C ASN A 509 10.01 2.15 -19.03
N PRO A 510 10.07 3.50 -19.08
CA PRO A 510 9.27 4.39 -18.24
C PRO A 510 7.84 4.64 -18.79
N CYS A 511 7.12 3.59 -19.18
CA CYS A 511 5.72 3.68 -19.62
C CYS A 511 4.78 2.84 -18.73
N TYR A 512 3.64 3.47 -18.40
CA TYR A 512 2.48 2.98 -17.66
C TYR A 512 2.63 1.68 -16.84
N VAL A 513 2.92 1.82 -15.54
CA VAL A 513 2.78 0.72 -14.56
C VAL A 513 1.30 0.60 -14.17
N PRO A 514 0.63 -0.55 -14.40
CA PRO A 514 -0.74 -0.75 -13.93
C PRO A 514 -0.83 -0.66 -12.40
N LYS A 515 -1.85 0.03 -11.88
CA LYS A 515 -2.15 0.12 -10.43
C LYS A 515 -2.67 -1.21 -9.84
N CYS A 516 -2.00 -2.34 -10.07
CA CYS A 516 -2.31 -3.59 -9.39
C CYS A 516 -1.10 -4.52 -9.23
N MET A 517 -0.16 -4.10 -8.38
CA MET A 517 0.40 -5.03 -7.40
C MET A 517 0.12 -4.45 -6.02
N THR A 518 -0.31 -5.30 -5.09
CA THR A 518 -0.49 -4.92 -3.69
C THR A 518 0.82 -4.34 -3.16
N ARG A 519 0.75 -3.21 -2.46
CA ARG A 519 1.84 -2.89 -1.52
C ARG A 519 1.97 -4.10 -0.58
N PRO A 520 3.19 -4.57 -0.24
CA PRO A 520 3.32 -5.40 0.96
C PRO A 520 2.64 -4.64 2.10
N ARG A 521 1.94 -5.37 2.98
CA ARG A 521 1.33 -4.76 4.19
C ARG A 521 2.37 -3.84 4.82
N ARG A 522 1.96 -2.64 5.24
CA ARG A 522 2.72 -1.93 6.26
C ARG A 522 2.89 -2.93 7.41
N GLN A 523 4.12 -3.40 7.63
CA GLN A 523 4.50 -3.79 8.98
C GLN A 523 4.25 -2.56 9.85
N ASN A 524 3.76 -2.77 11.07
CA ASN A 524 3.45 -1.67 11.96
C ASN A 524 4.77 -1.00 12.35
N HIS A 525 5.14 0.09 11.66
CA HIS A 525 6.31 0.89 12.00
C HIS A 525 6.15 1.32 13.46
N THR A 526 7.06 0.84 14.30
CA THR A 526 6.93 0.95 15.75
C THR A 526 7.08 2.41 16.18
N SER A 527 6.10 2.91 16.94
CA SER A 527 6.21 4.22 17.63
C SER A 527 7.04 4.08 18.92
N LYS A 528 8.14 3.33 18.81
CA LYS A 528 8.99 2.81 19.88
C LYS A 528 10.37 2.53 19.29
N LEU A 529 11.42 2.96 19.98
CA LEU A 529 12.85 2.71 19.68
C LEU A 529 13.40 1.65 20.64
N LYS A 530 14.07 0.62 20.15
CA LYS A 530 14.83 -0.32 20.99
C LYS A 530 16.20 0.24 21.34
N VAL A 531 16.60 0.16 22.61
CA VAL A 531 17.93 0.52 23.10
C VAL A 531 18.64 -0.71 23.68
N PHE A 532 19.90 -0.89 23.31
CA PHE A 532 20.83 -1.82 23.97
C PHE A 532 21.94 -1.00 24.62
N TYR A 533 22.16 -1.18 25.92
CA TYR A 533 23.23 -0.57 26.68
C TYR A 533 24.06 -1.64 27.40
N THR A 534 25.39 -1.56 27.33
CA THR A 534 26.26 -2.38 28.19
C THR A 534 27.67 -1.81 28.33
N LYS A 535 28.35 -2.23 29.39
CA LYS A 535 29.75 -1.92 29.66
C LYS A 535 30.66 -2.96 29.00
N ALA A 536 31.43 -2.54 28.00
CA ALA A 536 32.16 -3.44 27.12
C ALA A 536 33.47 -3.98 27.73
N ARG A 537 34.16 -3.20 28.58
CA ARG A 537 35.50 -3.49 29.14
C ARG A 537 36.48 -3.96 28.06
N SER A 538 36.75 -3.06 27.11
CA SER A 538 37.29 -3.28 25.76
C SER A 538 36.33 -4.00 24.80
N ILE A 539 35.97 -3.32 23.71
CA ILE A 539 35.15 -3.88 22.63
C ILE A 539 35.98 -4.65 21.59
N VAL A 540 37.30 -4.41 21.50
CA VAL A 540 38.15 -4.88 20.39
C VAL A 540 38.16 -6.41 20.27
N ASN A 541 38.12 -7.12 21.40
CA ASN A 541 38.01 -8.60 21.43
C ASN A 541 36.56 -9.12 21.57
N LYS A 542 35.54 -8.24 21.54
CA LYS A 542 34.12 -8.56 21.68
C LYS A 542 33.24 -8.06 20.52
N VAL A 543 33.83 -7.53 19.44
CA VAL A 543 33.14 -7.07 18.22
C VAL A 543 32.10 -8.08 17.73
N ALA A 544 32.48 -9.35 17.60
CA ALA A 544 31.58 -10.43 17.17
C ALA A 544 30.41 -10.69 18.15
N LYS A 545 30.58 -10.42 19.46
CA LYS A 545 29.49 -10.53 20.45
C LYS A 545 28.50 -9.37 20.29
N VAL A 546 28.97 -8.12 20.17
CA VAL A 546 28.06 -6.99 19.86
C VAL A 546 27.34 -7.20 18.53
N GLN A 547 28.02 -7.61 17.46
CA GLN A 547 27.38 -7.84 16.17
C GLN A 547 26.30 -8.93 16.23
N LEU A 548 26.48 -9.96 17.07
CA LEU A 548 25.46 -10.98 17.34
C LEU A 548 24.26 -10.41 18.10
N GLU A 549 24.48 -9.64 19.18
CA GLU A 549 23.36 -9.01 19.92
C GLU A 549 22.58 -8.02 19.04
N LEU A 550 23.26 -7.22 18.23
CA LEU A 550 22.62 -6.28 17.31
C LEU A 550 21.79 -6.99 16.23
N ALA A 551 22.23 -8.16 15.75
CA ALA A 551 21.46 -8.99 14.82
C ALA A 551 20.22 -9.61 15.48
N ASN A 552 20.37 -10.14 16.70
CA ASN A 552 19.29 -10.77 17.47
C ASN A 552 18.22 -9.76 17.92
N MET A 553 18.64 -8.70 18.59
CA MET A 553 17.74 -7.70 19.18
C MET A 553 17.15 -6.75 18.14
N GLN A 554 17.87 -6.51 17.04
CA GLN A 554 17.60 -5.44 16.08
C GLN A 554 17.48 -4.07 16.74
N ALA A 555 18.38 -3.76 17.69
CA ALA A 555 18.39 -2.49 18.43
C ALA A 555 18.40 -1.26 17.49
N ASP A 556 17.68 -0.19 17.84
CA ASP A 556 17.66 1.05 17.05
C ASP A 556 18.75 2.03 17.50
N ILE A 557 19.08 1.99 18.79
CA ILE A 557 20.15 2.72 19.46
C ILE A 557 21.01 1.73 20.25
N VAL A 558 22.32 1.95 20.24
CA VAL A 558 23.35 1.14 20.89
C VAL A 558 24.20 2.07 21.73
N VAL A 559 24.44 1.74 23.00
CA VAL A 559 25.31 2.51 23.88
C VAL A 559 26.36 1.59 24.51
N LEU A 560 27.62 1.99 24.47
CA LEU A 560 28.74 1.24 25.04
C LEU A 560 29.64 2.14 25.90
N THR A 561 29.94 1.70 27.12
CA THR A 561 30.95 2.28 28.02
C THR A 561 32.19 1.37 28.11
N GLU A 562 33.35 1.91 28.51
CA GLU A 562 34.65 1.23 28.46
C GLU A 562 34.95 0.60 27.07
N THR A 563 34.86 1.38 25.99
CA THR A 563 35.07 0.88 24.62
C THR A 563 36.53 0.46 24.36
N HIS A 564 37.51 1.18 24.88
CA HIS A 564 38.95 1.00 24.63
C HIS A 564 39.29 1.05 23.12
N LEU A 565 38.62 1.94 22.40
CA LEU A 565 38.92 2.23 20.99
C LEU A 565 39.94 3.38 20.88
N ASP A 566 40.61 3.43 19.73
CA ASP A 566 41.44 4.55 19.30
C ASP A 566 41.18 4.85 17.81
N CYS A 567 41.70 5.98 17.33
CA CYS A 567 41.44 6.49 15.98
C CYS A 567 41.93 5.59 14.82
N THR A 568 42.69 4.52 15.09
CA THR A 568 43.07 3.53 14.08
C THR A 568 41.96 2.50 13.82
N ILE A 569 41.06 2.27 14.77
CA ILE A 569 39.96 1.30 14.68
C ILE A 569 38.69 1.98 14.17
N SER A 570 38.15 1.50 13.05
CA SER A 570 36.96 2.09 12.42
C SER A 570 35.68 1.78 13.21
N SER A 571 34.83 2.78 13.40
CA SER A 571 33.50 2.57 14.01
C SER A 571 32.60 1.62 13.20
N GLU A 572 32.78 1.55 11.87
CA GLU A 572 32.05 0.60 11.01
C GLU A 572 32.53 -0.86 11.18
N GLU A 573 33.77 -1.07 11.66
CA GLU A 573 34.30 -2.40 11.98
C GLU A 573 33.67 -2.95 13.28
N VAL A 574 33.36 -2.06 14.22
CA VAL A 574 32.82 -2.39 15.55
C VAL A 574 31.30 -2.61 15.51
N ILE A 575 30.54 -1.65 14.98
CA ILE A 575 29.06 -1.63 15.05
C ILE A 575 28.40 -2.03 13.71
N GLY A 576 29.15 -2.07 12.62
CA GLY A 576 28.63 -2.32 11.28
C GLY A 576 28.17 -1.06 10.54
N SER A 577 27.95 -1.19 9.23
CA SER A 577 27.69 -0.08 8.30
C SER A 577 26.31 0.58 8.44
N ASP A 578 25.41 0.04 9.25
CA ASP A 578 24.00 0.45 9.26
C ASP A 578 23.68 1.51 10.33
N TYR A 579 24.65 1.87 11.17
CA TYR A 579 24.52 2.86 12.23
C TYR A 579 25.38 4.10 11.97
N THR A 580 24.85 5.27 12.27
CA THR A 580 25.66 6.48 12.52
C THR A 580 26.26 6.32 13.91
N VAL A 581 27.59 6.34 14.01
CA VAL A 581 28.31 6.14 15.28
C VAL A 581 28.92 7.45 15.76
N TYR A 582 28.58 7.84 16.97
CA TYR A 582 29.22 8.91 17.72
C TYR A 582 30.02 8.28 18.86
N ARG A 583 31.28 8.64 19.05
CA ARG A 583 32.10 8.10 20.14
C ARG A 583 33.14 9.11 20.63
N LYS A 584 33.58 8.92 21.86
CA LYS A 584 34.65 9.68 22.50
C LYS A 584 35.65 8.69 23.09
N ASP A 585 36.85 8.65 22.49
CA ASP A 585 37.94 7.76 22.90
C ASP A 585 38.81 8.44 23.95
N ARG A 586 39.39 7.68 24.89
CA ARG A 586 40.31 8.25 25.89
C ARG A 586 41.67 8.56 25.25
N ALA A 587 42.07 9.83 25.23
CA ALA A 587 43.39 10.24 24.76
C ALA A 587 44.52 9.64 25.62
N GLY A 588 45.38 8.83 25.02
CA GLY A 588 46.40 8.04 25.73
C GLY A 588 47.81 8.64 25.66
N ASN A 589 48.31 9.19 26.77
CA ASN A 589 49.74 9.51 26.92
C ASN A 589 50.58 8.23 27.10
N GLY A 590 50.76 7.47 26.02
CA GLY A 590 51.69 6.33 25.91
C GLY A 590 51.31 5.04 26.64
N ALA A 591 50.38 5.07 27.60
CA ALA A 591 50.00 3.90 28.40
C ALA A 591 48.73 3.20 27.88
N ARG A 592 48.72 1.86 27.88
CA ARG A 592 47.63 0.99 27.37
C ARG A 592 46.38 0.92 28.29
N TYR A 593 46.00 2.02 28.94
CA TYR A 593 44.83 2.07 29.84
C TYR A 593 43.60 2.64 29.13
N GLY A 594 42.98 1.80 28.31
CA GLY A 594 41.80 2.14 27.53
C GLY A 594 40.59 2.55 28.36
N GLY A 595 39.69 3.25 27.69
CA GLY A 595 38.38 3.73 28.15
C GLY A 595 37.60 4.22 26.92
N GLY A 596 36.62 5.08 27.12
CA GLY A 596 35.84 5.72 26.08
C GLY A 596 34.39 5.26 26.03
N VAL A 597 33.55 6.08 25.41
CA VAL A 597 32.10 5.91 25.34
C VAL A 597 31.58 6.07 23.91
N LEU A 598 30.49 5.38 23.57
CA LEU A 598 29.96 5.32 22.21
C LEU A 598 28.42 5.27 22.24
N ILE A 599 27.78 6.10 21.41
CA ILE A 599 26.36 6.04 21.07
C ILE A 599 26.25 5.81 19.55
N ALA A 600 25.59 4.75 19.13
CA ALA A 600 25.31 4.49 17.71
C ALA A 600 23.81 4.38 17.46
N THR A 601 23.34 4.96 16.35
CA THR A 601 21.91 5.05 16.00
C THR A 601 21.71 4.63 14.55
N LYS A 602 20.72 3.78 14.23
CA LYS A 602 20.48 3.33 12.84
C LYS A 602 20.43 4.52 11.86
N LYS A 603 21.10 4.43 10.71
CA LYS A 603 21.20 5.48 9.66
C LYS A 603 19.86 5.93 9.06
N SER A 604 18.75 5.27 9.41
CA SER A 604 17.37 5.70 9.09
C SER A 604 16.84 6.79 10.03
N ILE A 605 17.35 6.90 11.25
CA ILE A 605 16.97 7.88 12.27
C ILE A 605 17.75 9.16 12.03
N ILE A 606 17.10 10.33 12.09
CA ILE A 606 17.83 11.61 12.05
C ILE A 606 18.34 11.96 13.45
N THR A 607 19.66 12.05 13.56
CA THR A 607 20.40 12.39 14.78
C THR A 607 21.42 13.50 14.55
N SER A 608 21.68 14.28 15.58
CA SER A 608 22.75 15.27 15.64
C SER A 608 23.53 15.14 16.94
N ILE A 609 24.86 15.15 16.87
CA ILE A 609 25.69 15.30 18.07
C ILE A 609 25.42 16.68 18.68
N ARG A 610 25.31 16.77 20.01
CA ARG A 610 25.36 18.08 20.69
C ARG A 610 26.82 18.51 20.71
N GLU A 611 27.13 19.71 20.21
CA GLU A 611 28.48 20.28 20.37
C GLU A 611 28.73 20.54 21.86
N HIS A 612 29.75 19.88 22.39
CA HIS A 612 30.27 20.12 23.75
C HIS A 612 31.61 20.83 23.63
N GLN A 613 32.03 21.48 24.71
CA GLN A 613 33.43 21.84 24.88
C GLN A 613 34.29 20.56 24.89
N ASP A 614 35.58 20.68 24.53
CA ASP A 614 36.51 19.54 24.51
C ASP A 614 36.97 19.17 25.95
N LEU A 615 36.00 18.69 26.73
CA LEU A 615 36.16 18.30 28.13
C LEU A 615 36.95 16.98 28.21
N PRO A 616 37.83 16.77 29.21
CA PRO A 616 38.60 15.53 29.33
C PRO A 616 37.74 14.30 29.67
N SER A 617 36.56 14.51 30.26
CA SER A 617 35.71 13.45 30.79
C SER A 617 34.99 12.62 29.71
N GLU A 618 34.77 11.34 30.00
CA GLU A 618 34.13 10.35 29.11
C GLU A 618 32.61 10.54 29.06
N LEU A 619 32.20 11.57 28.33
CA LEU A 619 30.84 12.09 28.25
C LEU A 619 30.49 12.42 26.79
N LEU A 620 29.29 12.04 26.35
CA LEU A 620 28.79 12.24 24.98
C LEU A 620 27.26 12.39 25.00
N PHE A 621 26.71 13.36 24.25
CA PHE A 621 25.27 13.46 24.03
C PHE A 621 24.90 13.56 22.55
N VAL A 622 23.83 12.87 22.16
CA VAL A 622 23.25 12.84 20.81
C VAL A 622 21.77 13.20 20.91
N GLU A 623 21.31 14.15 20.10
CA GLU A 623 19.90 14.51 19.99
C GLU A 623 19.23 13.69 18.88
N VAL A 624 18.13 13.02 19.20
CA VAL A 624 17.25 12.32 18.25
C VAL A 624 16.09 13.25 17.87
N ILE A 625 15.91 13.51 16.57
CA ILE A 625 14.83 14.38 16.09
C ILE A 625 13.53 13.59 15.98
N MET A 626 12.48 14.07 16.64
CA MET A 626 11.17 13.43 16.76
C MET A 626 10.11 14.14 15.90
N ASP A 627 8.96 13.50 15.71
CA ASP A 627 7.80 14.14 15.07
C ASP A 627 7.44 15.47 15.78
N GLY A 628 7.30 16.56 15.02
CA GLY A 628 6.95 17.89 15.54
C GLY A 628 8.13 18.70 16.12
N GLU A 629 9.34 18.48 15.62
CA GLU A 629 10.59 19.21 15.97
C GLU A 629 11.04 19.09 17.44
N LYS A 630 10.31 18.32 18.26
CA LYS A 630 10.80 17.88 19.57
C LYS A 630 12.09 17.08 19.43
N LYS A 631 12.98 17.23 20.41
CA LYS A 631 14.24 16.49 20.52
C LYS A 631 14.22 15.63 21.77
N LEU A 632 14.61 14.36 21.62
CA LEU A 632 15.03 13.51 22.74
C LEU A 632 16.55 13.62 22.84
N THR A 633 17.05 14.08 23.98
CA THR A 633 18.51 14.11 24.22
C THR A 633 18.94 12.80 24.87
N ILE A 634 19.89 12.09 24.26
CA ILE A 634 20.45 10.84 24.77
C ILE A 634 21.92 11.07 25.13
N GLY A 635 22.23 11.03 26.42
CA GLY A 635 23.57 11.10 26.97
C GLY A 635 24.13 9.72 27.30
N THR A 636 25.46 9.61 27.24
CA THR A 636 26.18 8.55 27.95
C THR A 636 27.39 9.09 28.69
N PHE A 637 27.61 8.55 29.88
CA PHE A 637 28.65 8.98 30.81
C PHE A 637 29.38 7.78 31.40
N TYR A 638 30.71 7.86 31.47
CA TYR A 638 31.53 6.96 32.25
C TYR A 638 32.42 7.76 33.18
N ARG A 639 32.39 7.42 34.47
CA ARG A 639 33.33 7.96 35.46
C ARG A 639 34.30 6.86 35.89
N PRO A 640 35.62 7.03 35.73
CA PRO A 640 36.61 6.06 36.21
C PRO A 640 36.53 5.87 37.74
N PRO A 641 36.73 4.65 38.27
CA PRO A 641 36.77 4.43 39.70
C PRO A 641 37.92 5.21 40.36
N LYS A 642 37.67 5.78 41.55
CA LYS A 642 38.59 6.66 42.30
C LYS A 642 39.00 7.97 41.59
N SER A 643 38.25 8.42 40.59
CA SER A 643 38.40 9.78 40.03
C SER A 643 37.91 10.86 41.00
N ASP A 644 38.41 12.08 40.79
CA ASP A 644 38.05 13.32 41.48
C ASP A 644 36.60 13.76 41.16
N LEU A 645 36.26 15.02 41.50
CA LEU A 645 34.93 15.59 41.22
C LEU A 645 34.76 15.97 39.75
N LYS A 646 35.86 16.13 38.99
CA LYS A 646 35.84 16.74 37.66
C LYS A 646 34.89 16.08 36.65
N PRO A 647 34.74 14.74 36.59
CA PRO A 647 33.76 14.10 35.72
C PRO A 647 32.30 14.45 36.06
N LEU A 648 31.99 14.69 37.34
CA LEU A 648 30.65 15.09 37.78
C LEU A 648 30.40 16.59 37.52
N GLU A 649 31.42 17.44 37.66
CA GLU A 649 31.34 18.85 37.25
C GLU A 649 31.11 18.99 35.74
N ASP A 650 31.87 18.25 34.93
CA ASP A 650 31.72 18.21 33.47
C ASP A 650 30.32 17.74 33.07
N LEU A 651 29.80 16.70 33.75
CA LEU A 651 28.41 16.25 33.59
C LEU A 651 27.42 17.37 33.93
N ARG A 652 27.53 18.02 35.10
CA ARG A 652 26.62 19.10 35.52
C ARG A 652 26.66 20.29 34.53
N SER A 653 27.84 20.66 34.05
CA SER A 653 28.02 21.73 33.06
C SER A 653 27.42 21.39 31.70
N CYS A 654 27.47 20.12 31.27
CA CYS A 654 26.78 19.67 30.07
C CYS A 654 25.26 19.68 30.27
N LEU A 655 24.77 19.16 31.39
CA LEU A 655 23.34 19.06 31.69
C LEU A 655 22.66 20.44 31.81
N SER A 656 23.31 21.44 32.41
CA SER A 656 22.78 22.81 32.48
C SER A 656 22.61 23.49 31.10
N SER A 657 23.19 22.93 30.03
CA SER A 657 22.98 23.37 28.64
C SER A 657 21.80 22.68 27.93
N ILE A 658 21.10 21.75 28.60
CA ILE A 658 20.06 20.91 28.00
C ILE A 658 18.67 21.51 28.24
N THR A 659 18.14 22.18 27.21
CA THR A 659 16.81 22.80 27.20
C THR A 659 15.69 21.89 26.65
N THR A 660 15.94 20.58 26.51
CA THR A 660 14.98 19.62 25.95
C THR A 660 14.14 18.95 27.03
N THR A 661 12.84 18.78 26.80
CA THR A 661 11.89 18.19 27.78
C THR A 661 12.18 16.74 28.13
N ASP A 662 12.58 15.95 27.13
CA ASP A 662 12.80 14.51 27.25
C ASP A 662 14.31 14.24 27.16
N LEU A 663 14.91 13.84 28.28
CA LEU A 663 16.33 13.56 28.44
C LEU A 663 16.50 12.16 29.01
N LEU A 664 17.41 11.41 28.40
CA LEU A 664 17.83 10.05 28.75
C LEU A 664 19.35 10.05 28.96
N ILE A 665 19.85 9.48 30.04
CA ILE A 665 21.28 9.30 30.29
C ILE A 665 21.53 7.85 30.68
N THR A 666 22.48 7.17 30.02
CA THR A 666 22.94 5.83 30.47
C THR A 666 24.43 5.83 30.78
N GLY A 667 24.86 5.09 31.80
CA GLY A 667 26.27 5.17 32.18
C GLY A 667 26.70 4.26 33.32
N ASP A 668 27.97 4.35 33.65
CA ASP A 668 28.56 3.80 34.87
C ASP A 668 29.27 4.94 35.60
N PHE A 669 28.71 5.31 36.75
CA PHE A 669 29.16 6.45 37.55
C PHE A 669 30.26 6.06 38.55
N ASN A 670 30.52 4.76 38.76
CA ASN A 670 31.43 4.21 39.78
C ASN A 670 31.31 4.90 41.15
N LEU A 671 30.05 5.13 41.60
CA LEU A 671 29.72 5.71 42.90
C LEU A 671 29.21 4.63 43.85
N SER A 672 30.14 3.77 44.33
CA SER A 672 29.86 2.67 45.26
C SER A 672 29.46 3.11 46.68
N GLU A 673 29.35 4.42 46.94
CA GLU A 673 28.87 5.00 48.20
C GLU A 673 27.41 5.51 48.08
N PHE A 674 26.84 5.49 46.87
CA PHE A 674 25.48 5.91 46.56
C PHE A 674 24.61 4.67 46.35
N ASP A 675 23.54 4.51 47.12
CA ASP A 675 22.58 3.44 46.88
C ASP A 675 21.57 3.89 45.81
N TRP A 676 21.75 3.38 44.59
CA TRP A 676 20.88 3.68 43.45
C TRP A 676 19.51 3.00 43.52
N SER A 677 19.29 2.05 44.43
CA SER A 677 17.98 1.40 44.64
C SER A 677 17.05 2.23 45.55
N THR A 678 17.60 2.88 46.57
CA THR A 678 16.86 3.80 47.45
C THR A 678 17.06 5.28 47.13
N ASN A 679 18.00 5.59 46.22
CA ASN A 679 18.41 6.93 45.81
C ASN A 679 19.00 7.78 46.98
N HIS A 680 19.63 7.11 47.95
CA HIS A 680 20.14 7.69 49.20
C HIS A 680 21.66 7.49 49.41
N PRO A 681 22.33 8.34 50.20
CA PRO A 681 23.72 8.12 50.60
C PRO A 681 23.87 6.91 51.53
N THR A 682 24.89 6.09 51.30
CA THR A 682 25.39 5.16 52.34
C THR A 682 26.46 5.82 53.21
N LYS A 683 27.12 6.87 52.69
CA LYS A 683 28.11 7.73 53.38
C LYS A 683 28.05 9.16 52.84
N SER A 684 28.53 10.13 53.63
CA SER A 684 28.68 11.53 53.23
C SER A 684 30.06 11.80 52.61
N SER A 685 30.08 12.03 51.29
CA SER A 685 31.27 12.45 50.53
C SER A 685 30.90 13.56 49.54
N GLU A 686 31.86 14.38 49.11
CA GLU A 686 31.59 15.50 48.18
C GLU A 686 31.03 15.00 46.83
N HIS A 687 31.49 13.83 46.38
CA HIS A 687 30.95 13.13 45.22
C HIS A 687 29.45 12.81 45.36
N HIS A 688 29.00 12.41 46.56
CA HIS A 688 27.58 12.17 46.83
C HIS A 688 26.77 13.48 46.77
N TYR A 689 27.24 14.56 47.41
CA TYR A 689 26.52 15.84 47.37
C TYR A 689 26.38 16.35 45.93
N LEU A 690 27.44 16.26 45.12
CA LEU A 690 27.40 16.68 43.72
C LEU A 690 26.53 15.75 42.85
N SER A 691 26.56 14.43 43.06
CA SER A 691 25.70 13.50 42.31
C SER A 691 24.22 13.64 42.69
N SER A 692 23.92 13.83 43.97
CA SER A 692 22.56 14.08 44.46
C SER A 692 22.01 15.41 43.91
N ALA A 693 22.82 16.47 43.93
CA ALA A 693 22.47 17.75 43.30
C ALA A 693 22.20 17.59 41.80
N ILE A 694 23.05 16.88 41.05
CA ILE A 694 22.83 16.63 39.61
C ILE A 694 21.49 15.92 39.35
N VAL A 695 21.15 14.92 40.16
CA VAL A 695 19.89 14.16 40.04
C VAL A 695 18.67 15.02 40.39
N GLN A 696 18.77 15.85 41.43
CA GLN A 696 17.69 16.73 41.89
C GLN A 696 17.48 17.95 40.98
N ASP A 697 18.56 18.67 40.63
CA ASP A 697 18.55 19.86 39.75
C ASP A 697 17.87 19.58 38.39
N HIS A 698 17.97 18.34 37.89
CA HIS A 698 17.50 17.93 36.56
C HIS A 698 16.35 16.91 36.61
N PHE A 699 15.73 16.67 37.77
CA PHE A 699 14.58 15.76 37.94
C PHE A 699 14.79 14.35 37.34
N LEU A 700 15.96 13.75 37.58
CA LEU A 700 16.34 12.47 36.98
C LEU A 700 15.84 11.28 37.81
N TYR A 701 15.03 10.42 37.19
CA TYR A 701 14.56 9.15 37.73
C TYR A 701 15.47 8.01 37.27
N GLN A 702 15.98 7.22 38.22
CA GLN A 702 16.69 5.97 37.98
C GLN A 702 15.66 4.87 37.66
N MET A 703 15.95 4.04 36.66
CA MET A 703 15.00 3.07 36.07
C MET A 703 15.48 1.60 36.12
N VAL A 704 16.51 1.27 36.90
CA VAL A 704 17.15 -0.06 36.95
C VAL A 704 17.08 -0.59 38.38
N ASP A 705 16.17 -1.53 38.63
CA ASP A 705 15.87 -2.10 39.96
C ASP A 705 16.58 -3.44 40.24
N GLU A 706 17.18 -4.08 39.24
CA GLU A 706 17.93 -5.34 39.37
C GLU A 706 19.47 -5.13 39.33
N PRO A 707 20.26 -5.90 40.12
CA PRO A 707 21.73 -5.82 40.09
C PRO A 707 22.34 -6.06 38.71
N THR A 708 23.18 -5.13 38.28
CA THR A 708 23.85 -5.17 36.97
C THR A 708 25.24 -5.81 37.04
N ARG A 709 25.79 -5.92 38.26
CA ARG A 709 27.00 -6.68 38.56
C ARG A 709 27.00 -7.16 40.01
N GLU A 710 27.18 -8.46 40.20
CA GLU A 710 27.17 -9.09 41.54
C GLU A 710 25.88 -8.71 42.28
N ASN A 711 25.95 -8.05 43.44
CA ASN A 711 24.79 -7.54 44.17
C ASN A 711 24.57 -6.02 44.01
N ASN A 712 25.25 -5.37 43.06
CA ASN A 712 25.27 -3.91 42.90
C ASN A 712 24.61 -3.46 41.60
N ILE A 713 23.98 -2.28 41.63
CA ILE A 713 23.47 -1.58 40.45
C ILE A 713 24.50 -0.51 40.07
N LEU A 714 25.22 -0.72 38.96
CA LEU A 714 26.30 0.15 38.49
C LEU A 714 25.99 0.75 37.11
N GLU A 715 25.33 -0.03 36.24
CA GLU A 715 24.86 0.40 34.93
C GLU A 715 23.52 1.13 35.12
N LEU A 716 23.55 2.46 35.08
CA LEU A 716 22.38 3.30 35.31
C LEU A 716 21.66 3.64 34.01
N VAL A 717 20.34 3.75 34.11
CA VAL A 717 19.47 4.42 33.13
C VAL A 717 18.69 5.49 33.89
N LEU A 718 18.94 6.75 33.55
CA LEU A 718 18.34 7.94 34.16
C LEU A 718 17.47 8.67 33.13
N THR A 719 16.27 9.12 33.52
CA THR A 719 15.32 9.82 32.63
C THR A 719 14.64 11.01 33.31
N THR A 720 14.32 12.08 32.58
CA THR A 720 13.43 13.15 33.08
C THR A 720 11.94 12.74 33.10
N ASN A 721 11.61 11.62 32.47
CA ASN A 721 10.24 11.20 32.20
C ASN A 721 10.15 9.66 32.31
N ILE A 722 9.44 9.14 33.31
CA ILE A 722 9.34 7.69 33.53
C ILE A 722 8.53 6.98 32.43
N ASP A 723 7.49 7.63 31.88
CA ASP A 723 6.67 7.10 30.78
C ASP A 723 7.43 7.02 29.45
N LEU A 724 8.63 7.60 29.38
CA LEU A 724 9.52 7.51 28.21
C LEU A 724 10.08 6.09 28.03
N ILE A 725 10.25 5.32 29.10
CA ILE A 725 10.90 4.00 29.10
C ILE A 725 9.88 2.90 29.39
N ASN A 726 9.90 1.86 28.56
CA ASN A 726 9.09 0.66 28.67
C ASN A 726 10.00 -0.57 28.60
N ASN A 727 9.60 -1.67 29.25
CA ASN A 727 10.24 -2.98 29.11
C ASN A 727 11.76 -2.90 29.35
N LEU A 728 12.19 -2.33 30.48
CA LEU A 728 13.59 -2.42 30.88
C LEU A 728 13.84 -3.81 31.46
N GLU A 729 14.86 -4.47 30.94
CA GLU A 729 15.23 -5.86 31.26
C GLU A 729 16.75 -5.93 31.41
N VAL A 730 17.25 -6.42 32.55
CA VAL A 730 18.68 -6.72 32.76
C VAL A 730 18.95 -8.10 32.16
N GLY A 731 19.77 -8.14 31.12
CA GLY A 731 20.11 -9.35 30.35
C GLY A 731 21.40 -10.02 30.82
N GLU A 732 21.76 -11.10 30.13
CA GLU A 732 22.96 -11.91 30.38
C GLU A 732 24.26 -11.08 30.47
N PRO A 733 25.28 -11.57 31.19
CA PRO A 733 26.61 -10.95 31.28
C PRO A 733 27.21 -10.66 29.91
N PHE A 734 27.37 -9.36 29.58
CA PHE A 734 28.08 -8.98 28.36
C PHE A 734 29.59 -9.09 28.57
N SER A 735 30.05 -8.60 29.72
CA SER A 735 31.44 -8.58 30.18
C SER A 735 31.52 -9.19 31.60
N ASP A 736 32.19 -8.54 32.55
CA ASP A 736 31.98 -8.71 33.99
C ASP A 736 30.80 -7.87 34.53
N HIS A 737 30.03 -7.27 33.62
CA HIS A 737 28.76 -6.58 33.87
C HIS A 737 27.67 -7.12 32.92
N ASN A 738 26.41 -7.04 33.37
CA ASN A 738 25.22 -7.41 32.61
C ASN A 738 24.95 -6.43 31.45
N SER A 739 24.08 -6.85 30.54
CA SER A 739 23.50 -5.96 29.53
C SER A 739 22.19 -5.37 30.04
N ILE A 740 21.82 -4.17 29.57
CA ILE A 740 20.50 -3.58 29.84
C ILE A 740 19.82 -3.33 28.50
N THR A 741 18.58 -3.78 28.38
CA THR A 741 17.75 -3.61 27.19
C THR A 741 16.48 -2.88 27.57
N PHE A 742 16.05 -1.90 26.77
CA PHE A 742 14.82 -1.18 27.03
C PHE A 742 14.22 -0.55 25.77
N ILE A 743 12.97 -0.09 25.88
CA ILE A 743 12.21 0.48 24.77
C ILE A 743 11.82 1.93 25.09
N VAL A 744 12.26 2.87 24.26
CA VAL A 744 11.90 4.29 24.36
C VAL A 744 10.63 4.57 23.57
N ASN A 745 9.60 5.10 24.24
CA ASN A 745 8.24 5.35 23.72
C ASN A 745 8.14 6.59 22.80
N THR A 746 8.88 6.64 21.69
CA THR A 746 8.88 7.82 20.81
C THR A 746 8.75 7.53 19.31
N ARG A 747 8.44 8.57 18.54
CA ARG A 747 8.32 8.60 17.08
C ARG A 747 9.48 9.38 16.46
N PRO A 748 10.61 8.73 16.13
CA PRO A 748 11.73 9.36 15.46
C PRO A 748 11.38 9.73 14.01
N TYR A 749 11.90 10.85 13.51
CA TYR A 749 11.80 11.18 12.10
C TYR A 749 12.72 10.24 11.28
N GLN A 750 12.15 9.49 10.34
CA GLN A 750 12.90 8.53 9.52
C GLN A 750 13.18 9.02 8.09
N GLN A 751 14.47 9.08 7.71
CA GLN A 751 14.88 9.51 6.38
C GLN A 751 14.79 8.36 5.36
N ARG A 752 14.04 8.57 4.27
CA ARG A 752 14.02 7.66 3.12
C ARG A 752 15.23 7.87 2.22
N ILE A 753 16.35 7.23 2.56
CA ILE A 753 17.51 7.12 1.67
C ILE A 753 17.13 6.21 0.49
N SER A 754 17.42 6.65 -0.74
CA SER A 754 17.26 5.86 -1.96
C SER A 754 18.48 6.05 -2.84
N THR A 755 19.38 5.07 -2.82
CA THR A 755 20.54 4.98 -3.70
C THR A 755 20.19 4.23 -4.98
N LYS A 756 20.79 4.62 -6.10
CA LYS A 756 20.79 3.85 -7.35
C LYS A 756 22.21 3.83 -7.91
N GLU A 757 22.74 2.63 -8.10
CA GLU A 757 24.10 2.40 -8.56
C GLU A 757 24.12 1.94 -10.02
N ASN A 758 25.10 2.38 -10.80
CA ASN A 758 25.25 2.03 -12.21
C ASN A 758 26.64 1.41 -12.44
N TYR A 759 26.69 0.19 -12.97
CA TYR A 759 27.88 -0.66 -13.03
C TYR A 759 28.36 -0.91 -14.48
N ALA A 760 29.67 -0.86 -14.73
CA ALA A 760 30.23 -1.10 -16.07
C ALA A 760 30.51 -2.59 -16.32
N PHE A 761 29.44 -3.36 -16.53
CA PHE A 761 29.48 -4.83 -16.74
C PHE A 761 30.43 -5.31 -17.84
N ASN A 762 30.74 -4.47 -18.84
CA ASN A 762 31.69 -4.76 -19.91
C ASN A 762 33.17 -4.73 -19.47
N LYS A 763 33.48 -4.32 -18.24
CA LYS A 763 34.82 -4.34 -17.63
C LYS A 763 34.87 -5.15 -16.32
N ALA A 764 33.90 -6.04 -16.11
CA ALA A 764 33.86 -6.92 -14.93
C ALA A 764 34.74 -8.17 -15.12
N ASP A 765 35.47 -8.56 -14.06
CA ASP A 765 36.24 -9.82 -14.05
C ASP A 765 35.32 -11.01 -13.76
N TRP A 766 34.70 -11.51 -14.82
CA TRP A 766 33.74 -12.63 -14.74
C TRP A 766 34.38 -13.96 -14.34
N ASN A 767 35.70 -14.14 -14.44
CA ASN A 767 36.34 -15.40 -14.10
C ASN A 767 36.68 -15.44 -12.61
N HIS A 768 37.21 -14.35 -12.07
CA HIS A 768 37.44 -14.22 -10.62
C HIS A 768 36.12 -14.14 -9.84
N LEU A 769 35.07 -13.54 -10.40
CA LEU A 769 33.73 -13.53 -9.80
C LEU A 769 33.11 -14.94 -9.73
N LYS A 770 33.25 -15.77 -10.78
CA LYS A 770 32.84 -17.18 -10.74
C LYS A 770 33.60 -17.96 -9.67
N SER A 771 34.92 -17.77 -9.59
CA SER A 771 35.78 -18.42 -8.60
C SER A 771 35.32 -18.08 -7.16
N LEU A 772 35.15 -16.79 -6.86
CA LEU A 772 34.58 -16.34 -5.57
C LEU A 772 33.22 -16.99 -5.28
N PHE A 773 32.31 -17.01 -6.25
CA PHE A 773 31.00 -17.65 -6.09
C PHE A 773 31.05 -19.19 -5.96
N SER A 774 32.12 -19.88 -6.40
CA SER A 774 32.31 -21.31 -6.11
C SER A 774 32.90 -21.61 -4.73
N TYR A 775 33.58 -20.65 -4.11
CA TYR A 775 34.13 -20.77 -2.75
C TYR A 775 33.28 -20.05 -1.67
N SER A 776 32.23 -19.33 -2.05
CA SER A 776 31.32 -18.67 -1.11
C SER A 776 30.47 -19.70 -0.33
N PRO A 777 30.37 -19.60 1.00
CA PRO A 777 29.69 -20.60 1.82
C PRO A 777 28.16 -20.41 1.82
N TRP A 778 27.52 -20.68 0.68
CA TRP A 778 26.08 -20.43 0.47
C TRP A 778 25.12 -21.20 1.39
N TYR A 779 25.57 -22.22 2.13
CA TYR A 779 24.71 -22.97 3.04
C TYR A 779 24.21 -22.11 4.21
N PHE A 780 25.08 -21.23 4.75
CA PHE A 780 24.72 -20.25 5.78
C PHE A 780 23.62 -19.25 5.33
N THR A 781 23.36 -19.11 4.02
CA THR A 781 22.31 -18.22 3.49
C THR A 781 20.98 -18.96 3.22
N ILE A 782 20.84 -20.17 3.77
CA ILE A 782 19.65 -21.05 3.62
C ILE A 782 19.24 -21.66 4.98
N GLU A 783 20.17 -21.77 5.93
CA GLU A 783 19.92 -22.38 7.26
C GLU A 783 19.10 -21.51 8.25
N GLN A 784 18.70 -20.28 7.90
CA GLN A 784 17.82 -19.47 8.76
C GLN A 784 16.35 -19.92 8.63
N GLN A 785 15.60 -19.85 9.72
CA GLN A 785 14.17 -20.22 9.72
C GLN A 785 13.25 -19.20 9.03
N ASP A 786 13.73 -17.96 8.80
CA ASP A 786 13.00 -16.92 8.07
C ASP A 786 13.53 -16.72 6.65
N ILE A 787 12.59 -16.58 5.71
CA ILE A 787 12.84 -16.32 4.29
C ILE A 787 13.49 -14.93 4.08
N ASN A 788 13.20 -13.94 4.93
CA ASN A 788 13.82 -12.61 4.82
C ASN A 788 15.26 -12.62 5.40
N ALA A 789 15.50 -13.31 6.51
CA ALA A 789 16.86 -13.51 7.05
C ALA A 789 17.78 -14.25 6.05
N ASN A 790 17.32 -15.37 5.47
CA ASN A 790 18.05 -16.08 4.40
C ASN A 790 18.31 -15.18 3.18
N TRP A 791 17.35 -14.34 2.84
CA TRP A 791 17.45 -13.40 1.74
C TRP A 791 18.51 -12.31 1.99
N GLU A 792 18.49 -11.64 3.14
CA GLU A 792 19.46 -10.59 3.46
C GLU A 792 20.88 -11.18 3.55
N ALA A 793 21.04 -12.33 4.20
CA ALA A 793 22.31 -13.06 4.22
C ALA A 793 22.83 -13.42 2.81
N TRP A 794 21.94 -13.85 1.89
CA TRP A 794 22.31 -14.08 0.48
C TRP A 794 22.70 -12.78 -0.24
N LYS A 795 21.93 -11.71 -0.02
CA LYS A 795 22.07 -10.39 -0.63
C LYS A 795 23.41 -9.76 -0.22
N ASP A 796 23.78 -9.82 1.05
CA ASP A 796 25.04 -9.25 1.56
C ASP A 796 26.27 -10.06 1.14
N LEU A 797 26.20 -11.40 1.21
CA LEU A 797 27.28 -12.26 0.69
C LEU A 797 27.51 -12.07 -0.82
N TYR A 798 26.42 -11.87 -1.58
CA TYR A 798 26.49 -11.54 -3.01
C TYR A 798 27.13 -10.16 -3.23
N PHE A 799 26.68 -9.11 -2.53
CA PHE A 799 27.22 -7.76 -2.72
C PHE A 799 28.68 -7.62 -2.26
N ALA A 800 29.10 -8.30 -1.19
CA ALA A 800 30.48 -8.32 -0.72
C ALA A 800 31.46 -8.86 -1.80
N ALA A 801 31.05 -9.87 -2.56
CA ALA A 801 31.81 -10.39 -3.70
C ALA A 801 31.71 -9.50 -4.96
N TYR A 802 30.54 -8.88 -5.20
CA TYR A 802 30.21 -8.07 -6.37
C TYR A 802 30.94 -6.71 -6.39
N ILE A 803 30.85 -5.95 -5.28
CA ILE A 803 31.31 -4.55 -5.19
C ILE A 803 32.83 -4.43 -5.40
N LYS A 804 33.61 -5.45 -5.02
CA LYS A 804 35.08 -5.41 -5.13
C LYS A 804 35.62 -5.52 -6.57
N ARG A 805 34.81 -5.87 -7.60
CA ARG A 805 35.34 -6.27 -8.94
C ARG A 805 34.64 -5.72 -10.20
N ILE A 806 33.77 -4.72 -10.08
CA ILE A 806 33.28 -3.96 -11.25
C ILE A 806 33.72 -2.49 -11.16
N LYS A 807 34.46 -1.98 -12.15
CA LYS A 807 34.89 -0.57 -12.18
C LYS A 807 33.72 0.34 -12.59
N TYR A 808 33.57 1.48 -11.93
CA TYR A 808 32.59 2.51 -12.28
C TYR A 808 33.07 3.36 -13.48
N LYS A 809 32.14 3.90 -14.28
CA LYS A 809 32.44 4.82 -15.40
C LYS A 809 31.97 6.23 -15.04
N LYS A 810 32.91 7.13 -14.69
CA LYS A 810 32.60 8.47 -14.15
C LYS A 810 31.71 9.30 -15.08
N GLU A 811 31.84 9.14 -16.40
CA GLU A 811 31.03 9.87 -17.39
C GLU A 811 29.52 9.54 -17.35
N ASN A 812 29.13 8.40 -16.76
CA ASN A 812 27.74 7.91 -16.79
C ASN A 812 26.91 8.29 -15.55
N TYR A 813 27.46 9.07 -14.60
CA TYR A 813 26.72 9.52 -13.43
C TYR A 813 25.89 10.77 -13.75
N ARG A 814 24.57 10.58 -13.91
CA ARG A 814 23.58 11.67 -13.85
C ARG A 814 23.15 11.91 -12.40
N GLN A 815 22.97 13.16 -11.99
CA GLN A 815 22.59 13.51 -10.61
C GLN A 815 21.07 13.49 -10.41
N VAL A 816 20.53 12.50 -9.69
CA VAL A 816 19.09 12.45 -9.40
C VAL A 816 18.78 13.18 -8.09
N SER A 817 18.43 14.46 -8.21
CA SER A 817 17.95 15.32 -7.12
C SER A 817 16.50 14.99 -6.71
N LEU A 818 16.31 13.89 -5.99
CA LEU A 818 15.02 13.53 -5.41
C LEU A 818 14.60 14.54 -4.32
N THR A 819 13.64 15.41 -4.65
CA THR A 819 13.06 16.36 -3.68
C THR A 819 12.21 15.68 -2.60
N SER A 820 12.00 16.36 -1.46
CA SER A 820 11.23 15.84 -0.31
C SER A 820 9.74 15.65 -0.65
N ILE A 821 8.98 14.96 0.21
CA ILE A 821 7.54 14.77 0.00
C ILE A 821 6.80 16.12 0.06
N ILE A 822 7.20 17.01 0.97
CA ILE A 822 6.63 18.37 1.09
C ILE A 822 6.93 19.18 -0.19
N SER A 823 8.19 19.18 -0.64
CA SER A 823 8.60 19.81 -1.90
C SER A 823 7.79 19.27 -3.08
N LYS A 824 7.66 17.94 -3.24
CA LYS A 824 6.88 17.32 -4.32
C LYS A 824 5.39 17.66 -4.27
N THR A 825 4.82 17.91 -3.09
CA THR A 825 3.45 18.40 -2.95
C THR A 825 3.33 19.85 -3.44
N ALA A 826 4.20 20.75 -2.98
CA ALA A 826 4.23 22.14 -3.44
C ALA A 826 4.52 22.26 -4.94
N GLU A 827 5.55 21.56 -5.43
CA GLU A 827 5.90 21.45 -6.85
C GLU A 827 4.73 20.94 -7.70
N LYS A 828 3.90 20.03 -7.20
CA LYS A 828 2.72 19.54 -7.93
C LYS A 828 1.62 20.60 -8.01
N ILE A 829 1.36 21.34 -6.93
CA ILE A 829 0.38 22.45 -6.91
C ILE A 829 0.83 23.54 -7.90
N VAL A 830 2.09 23.96 -7.81
CA VAL A 830 2.70 24.93 -8.74
C VAL A 830 2.65 24.41 -10.18
N LYS A 831 3.03 23.14 -10.44
CA LYS A 831 2.93 22.55 -11.79
C LYS A 831 1.51 22.66 -12.33
N SER A 832 0.50 22.33 -11.52
CA SER A 832 -0.90 22.32 -11.96
C SER A 832 -1.31 23.72 -12.45
N ARG A 833 -1.14 24.75 -11.62
CA ARG A 833 -1.51 26.13 -11.97
C ARG A 833 -0.72 26.66 -13.18
N VAL A 834 0.60 26.43 -13.19
CA VAL A 834 1.50 26.96 -14.22
C VAL A 834 1.27 26.29 -15.59
N VAL A 835 1.06 24.97 -15.63
CA VAL A 835 0.82 24.26 -16.90
C VAL A 835 -0.58 24.51 -17.43
N SER A 836 -1.60 24.61 -16.57
CA SER A 836 -2.95 25.06 -16.98
C SER A 836 -2.88 26.45 -17.64
N PHE A 837 -2.31 27.44 -16.95
CA PHE A 837 -2.14 28.81 -17.46
C PHE A 837 -1.43 28.85 -18.82
N TRP A 838 -0.29 28.17 -18.98
CA TRP A 838 0.42 28.13 -20.26
C TRP A 838 -0.30 27.36 -21.37
N THR A 839 -1.22 26.46 -21.03
CA THR A 839 -2.03 25.72 -22.01
C THR A 839 -3.21 26.58 -22.48
N GLU A 840 -3.94 27.19 -21.54
CA GLU A 840 -5.04 28.12 -21.77
C GLU A 840 -4.62 29.30 -22.65
N HIS A 841 -3.43 29.86 -22.40
CA HIS A 841 -2.87 31.00 -23.15
C HIS A 841 -2.03 30.58 -24.37
N GLN A 842 -2.04 29.30 -24.76
CA GLN A 842 -1.31 28.75 -25.92
C GLN A 842 0.21 29.04 -25.92
N LEU A 843 0.81 29.20 -24.73
CA LEU A 843 2.22 29.54 -24.56
C LEU A 843 3.17 28.34 -24.70
N LEU A 844 2.65 27.11 -24.63
CA LEU A 844 3.41 25.88 -24.92
C LEU A 844 3.40 25.57 -26.42
N ASN A 845 4.59 25.33 -26.98
CA ASN A 845 4.73 25.01 -28.39
C ASN A 845 4.14 23.61 -28.69
N PRO A 846 3.23 23.47 -29.69
CA PRO A 846 2.54 22.21 -29.96
C PRO A 846 3.44 21.07 -30.44
N SER A 847 4.70 21.36 -30.80
CA SER A 847 5.72 20.38 -31.16
C SER A 847 6.47 19.77 -29.96
N GLN A 848 6.14 20.14 -28.72
CA GLN A 848 6.56 19.41 -27.52
C GLN A 848 5.59 18.26 -27.21
N PHE A 849 6.13 17.05 -27.08
CA PHE A 849 5.37 15.82 -26.80
C PHE A 849 5.78 15.15 -25.48
N GLY A 850 6.86 15.59 -24.85
CA GLY A 850 7.27 15.06 -23.56
C GLY A 850 6.34 15.53 -22.44
N TYR A 851 5.79 14.62 -21.65
CA TYR A 851 5.25 14.90 -20.30
C TYR A 851 4.14 15.97 -20.19
N LEU A 852 3.50 16.31 -21.30
CA LEU A 852 2.26 17.09 -21.40
C LEU A 852 1.07 16.14 -21.49
N GLU A 853 -0.12 16.62 -21.14
CA GLU A 853 -1.37 15.88 -21.27
C GLU A 853 -1.76 15.73 -22.75
N GLY A 854 -2.42 14.63 -23.12
CA GLY A 854 -2.71 14.30 -24.53
C GLY A 854 -1.47 14.07 -25.42
N ARG A 855 -0.27 13.91 -24.85
CA ARG A 855 0.98 13.68 -25.57
C ARG A 855 1.73 12.46 -25.03
N SER A 856 2.37 11.72 -25.94
CA SER A 856 3.05 10.44 -25.66
C SER A 856 4.30 10.30 -26.54
N THR A 857 5.19 9.33 -26.23
CA THR A 857 6.27 8.96 -27.16
C THR A 857 5.69 8.43 -28.48
N VAL A 858 4.60 7.68 -28.39
CA VAL A 858 3.93 7.01 -29.52
C VAL A 858 3.31 8.04 -30.48
N SER A 859 2.51 8.98 -30.00
CA SER A 859 1.93 10.08 -30.78
C SER A 859 2.99 10.96 -31.47
N GLN A 860 4.16 11.20 -30.85
CA GLN A 860 5.25 11.90 -31.54
C GLN A 860 5.82 11.06 -32.68
N LEU A 861 6.13 9.79 -32.43
CA LEU A 861 6.66 8.87 -33.44
C LEU A 861 5.65 8.66 -34.59
N LEU A 862 4.34 8.61 -34.29
CA LEU A 862 3.26 8.60 -35.29
C LEU A 862 3.25 9.89 -36.12
N SER A 863 3.32 11.07 -35.47
CA SER A 863 3.36 12.37 -36.17
C SER A 863 4.55 12.47 -37.13
N CYS A 864 5.72 11.97 -36.71
CA CYS A 864 6.92 11.91 -37.56
C CYS A 864 6.75 10.89 -38.69
N CYS A 865 6.38 9.64 -38.35
CA CYS A 865 6.28 8.56 -39.31
C CYS A 865 5.21 8.83 -40.38
N ASN A 866 4.08 9.44 -40.02
CA ASN A 866 3.05 9.83 -40.99
C ASN A 866 3.59 10.87 -41.98
N ALA A 867 4.23 11.95 -41.49
CA ALA A 867 4.82 12.97 -42.37
C ALA A 867 5.88 12.37 -43.31
N TRP A 868 6.78 11.53 -42.78
CA TRP A 868 7.81 10.86 -43.58
C TRP A 868 7.23 9.86 -44.58
N CYS A 869 6.18 9.12 -44.23
CA CYS A 869 5.44 8.25 -45.14
C CYS A 869 4.77 9.04 -46.27
N LEU A 870 4.11 10.16 -45.98
CA LEU A 870 3.43 10.99 -46.98
C LEU A 870 4.42 11.60 -47.99
N THR A 871 5.52 12.19 -47.52
CA THR A 871 6.59 12.71 -48.39
C THR A 871 7.18 11.58 -49.24
N ARG A 872 7.48 10.43 -48.63
CA ARG A 872 8.07 9.29 -49.32
C ARG A 872 7.13 8.65 -50.36
N ASN A 873 5.85 8.45 -50.03
CA ASN A 873 4.84 7.95 -50.97
C ASN A 873 4.67 8.89 -52.18
N SER A 874 4.91 10.19 -51.99
CA SER A 874 4.97 11.19 -53.07
C SER A 874 6.29 11.16 -53.87
N SER A 875 7.07 10.08 -53.76
CA SER A 875 8.43 9.88 -54.32
C SER A 875 9.47 10.96 -53.96
N LYS A 876 9.19 11.79 -52.95
CA LYS A 876 10.09 12.86 -52.47
C LYS A 876 11.04 12.35 -51.38
N VAL A 877 12.08 13.13 -51.13
CA VAL A 877 13.12 12.84 -50.14
C VAL A 877 12.87 13.68 -48.88
N SER A 878 13.09 13.10 -47.71
CA SER A 878 13.20 13.85 -46.45
C SER A 878 14.56 13.62 -45.82
N ASP A 879 15.22 14.68 -45.35
CA ASP A 879 16.34 14.57 -44.41
C ASP A 879 15.82 14.77 -42.99
N VAL A 880 16.20 13.87 -42.09
CA VAL A 880 15.91 13.93 -40.66
C VAL A 880 17.21 14.09 -39.90
N ILE A 881 17.34 15.17 -39.14
CA ILE A 881 18.43 15.40 -38.20
C ILE A 881 17.98 15.02 -36.79
N ILE A 882 18.76 14.19 -36.10
CA ILE A 882 18.61 13.93 -34.68
C ILE A 882 19.66 14.74 -33.91
N LEU A 883 19.24 15.40 -32.83
CA LEU A 883 20.07 16.29 -32.02
C LEU A 883 20.11 15.85 -30.55
N ASP A 884 21.30 15.62 -30.00
CA ASP A 884 21.54 15.28 -28.59
C ASP A 884 22.02 16.52 -27.82
N LEU A 885 21.30 16.93 -26.78
CA LEU A 885 21.68 18.06 -25.92
C LEU A 885 22.64 17.60 -24.80
N SER A 886 23.87 18.13 -24.82
CA SER A 886 24.91 17.78 -23.86
C SER A 886 24.52 18.19 -22.45
N LYS A 887 24.36 17.18 -21.59
CA LYS A 887 23.93 17.31 -20.17
C LYS A 887 22.66 18.16 -19.99
N ALA A 888 21.68 18.01 -20.89
CA ALA A 888 20.52 18.89 -21.04
C ALA A 888 19.98 19.54 -19.74
N PHE A 889 19.60 18.74 -18.72
CA PHE A 889 19.06 19.25 -17.46
C PHE A 889 20.09 19.98 -16.56
N ASP A 890 21.36 19.60 -16.61
CA ASP A 890 22.45 20.18 -15.81
C ASP A 890 22.95 21.50 -16.44
N SER A 891 22.81 21.64 -17.76
CA SER A 891 23.20 22.81 -18.57
C SER A 891 22.19 23.97 -18.50
N VAL A 892 21.03 23.80 -17.85
CA VAL A 892 20.02 24.86 -17.73
C VAL A 892 20.51 25.97 -16.79
N THR A 893 20.88 27.12 -17.34
CA THR A 893 21.39 28.24 -16.54
C THR A 893 20.24 28.97 -15.82
N GLN A 894 20.37 29.16 -14.50
CA GLN A 894 19.26 29.51 -13.63
C GLN A 894 18.69 30.92 -13.91
N GLU A 895 19.53 31.93 -14.04
CA GLU A 895 19.09 33.31 -14.31
C GLU A 895 18.42 33.46 -15.69
N ARG A 896 18.89 32.72 -16.71
CA ARG A 896 18.25 32.71 -18.04
C ARG A 896 16.92 31.96 -18.04
N LEU A 897 16.80 30.90 -17.24
CA LEU A 897 15.53 30.22 -17.00
C LEU A 897 14.53 31.16 -16.32
N LEU A 898 14.95 31.93 -15.32
CA LEU A 898 14.11 32.94 -14.66
C LEU A 898 13.67 34.04 -15.64
N LEU A 899 14.55 34.51 -16.53
CA LEU A 899 14.18 35.45 -17.60
C LEU A 899 13.12 34.84 -18.55
N LYS A 900 13.25 33.55 -18.92
CA LYS A 900 12.22 32.87 -19.73
C LYS A 900 10.90 32.72 -18.97
N LEU A 901 10.92 32.31 -17.71
CA LEU A 901 9.70 32.17 -16.89
C LEU A 901 8.93 33.50 -16.84
N ASN A 902 9.62 34.63 -16.66
CA ASN A 902 8.99 35.95 -16.71
C ASN A 902 8.42 36.30 -18.09
N ARG A 903 9.16 36.03 -19.18
CA ARG A 903 8.66 36.20 -20.56
C ARG A 903 7.43 35.32 -20.87
N TYR A 904 7.30 34.17 -20.22
CA TYR A 904 6.13 33.29 -20.29
C TYR A 904 5.11 33.56 -19.16
N GLY A 905 5.01 34.80 -18.67
CA GLY A 905 3.93 35.24 -17.78
C GLY A 905 4.02 34.79 -16.32
N ILE A 906 5.18 34.31 -15.87
CA ILE A 906 5.41 33.98 -14.45
C ILE A 906 6.20 35.11 -13.79
N ASP A 907 5.52 35.97 -13.03
CA ASP A 907 6.09 37.15 -12.39
C ASP A 907 5.90 37.17 -10.86
N GLY A 908 6.14 38.33 -10.25
CA GLY A 908 5.84 38.60 -8.84
C GLY A 908 6.39 37.57 -7.85
N GLN A 909 5.53 37.16 -6.91
CA GLN A 909 5.89 36.22 -5.85
C GLN A 909 6.13 34.79 -6.38
N LEU A 910 5.51 34.40 -7.50
CA LEU A 910 5.71 33.07 -8.08
C LEU A 910 7.08 32.98 -8.78
N HIS A 911 7.51 34.04 -9.45
CA HIS A 911 8.86 34.16 -10.01
C HIS A 911 9.93 34.11 -8.91
N LEU A 912 9.72 34.86 -7.82
CA LEU A 912 10.60 34.83 -6.64
C LEU A 912 10.64 33.43 -5.99
N TRP A 913 9.51 32.72 -5.96
CA TRP A 913 9.46 31.32 -5.50
C TRP A 913 10.31 30.39 -6.39
N PHE A 914 10.20 30.52 -7.72
CA PHE A 914 11.06 29.77 -8.65
C PHE A 914 12.54 30.10 -8.47
N ARG A 915 12.90 31.37 -8.21
CA ARG A 915 14.27 31.77 -7.90
C ARG A 915 14.78 31.06 -6.64
N ASN A 916 14.01 31.13 -5.56
CA ASN A 916 14.36 30.52 -4.27
C ASN A 916 14.38 28.98 -4.30
N PHE A 917 13.67 28.33 -5.24
CA PHE A 917 13.74 26.88 -5.46
C PHE A 917 15.04 26.42 -6.15
N LEU A 918 15.67 27.31 -6.93
CA LEU A 918 16.86 27.05 -7.73
C LEU A 918 18.17 27.49 -7.05
N THR A 919 18.17 28.64 -6.37
CA THR A 919 19.37 29.23 -5.75
C THR A 919 19.73 28.59 -4.39
N ASN A 920 20.91 28.93 -3.86
CA ASN A 920 21.45 28.46 -2.57
C ASN A 920 21.59 26.92 -2.39
N ARG A 921 21.36 26.15 -3.46
CA ARG A 921 21.52 24.70 -3.49
C ARG A 921 23.01 24.33 -3.40
N LYS A 922 23.34 23.31 -2.61
CA LYS A 922 24.69 22.74 -2.47
C LYS A 922 24.67 21.24 -2.80
N GLN A 923 25.80 20.74 -3.28
CA GLN A 923 26.04 19.35 -3.67
C GLN A 923 27.37 18.86 -3.10
N ARG A 924 27.47 17.54 -2.85
CA ARG A 924 28.72 16.85 -2.54
C ARG A 924 28.68 15.43 -3.06
N VAL A 925 29.83 14.86 -3.38
CA VAL A 925 29.94 13.46 -3.83
C VAL A 925 30.21 12.57 -2.61
N MET A 926 29.59 11.39 -2.56
CA MET A 926 29.94 10.34 -1.61
C MET A 926 30.55 9.15 -2.35
N VAL A 927 31.69 8.65 -1.87
CA VAL A 927 32.39 7.48 -2.40
C VAL A 927 32.83 6.62 -1.21
N ARG A 928 32.26 5.41 -1.07
CA ARG A 928 32.60 4.47 0.02
C ARG A 928 32.53 5.12 1.42
N GLY A 929 31.38 5.74 1.74
CA GLY A 929 31.17 6.44 3.00
C GLY A 929 31.85 7.81 3.12
N SER A 930 32.98 8.03 2.45
CA SER A 930 33.70 9.31 2.44
C SER A 930 32.95 10.36 1.60
N TYR A 931 32.84 11.58 2.11
CA TYR A 931 32.21 12.71 1.43
C TYR A 931 33.26 13.69 0.89
N SER A 932 32.97 14.35 -0.24
CA SER A 932 33.64 15.59 -0.61
C SER A 932 33.10 16.78 0.18
N ASP A 933 33.80 17.90 0.09
CA ASP A 933 33.28 19.21 0.49
C ASP A 933 31.98 19.57 -0.26
N TRP A 934 31.26 20.54 0.31
CA TRP A 934 30.05 21.11 -0.28
C TRP A 934 30.38 22.15 -1.34
N SER A 935 30.10 21.83 -2.60
CA SER A 935 30.15 22.77 -3.72
C SER A 935 28.75 23.39 -3.96
N PRO A 936 28.63 24.67 -4.33
CA PRO A 936 27.36 25.24 -4.78
C PRO A 936 26.88 24.60 -6.10
N VAL A 937 25.58 24.67 -6.35
CA VAL A 937 24.96 24.31 -7.64
C VAL A 937 24.62 25.60 -8.38
N THR A 938 25.45 26.00 -9.33
CA THR A 938 25.34 27.27 -10.09
C THR A 938 24.59 27.13 -11.42
N SER A 939 24.38 25.91 -11.88
CA SER A 939 23.66 25.57 -13.12
C SER A 939 22.84 24.30 -12.90
N GLY A 940 21.79 24.17 -13.68
CA GLY A 940 20.94 23.00 -13.75
C GLY A 940 19.63 23.14 -12.99
N VAL A 941 18.63 22.40 -13.48
CA VAL A 941 17.35 22.18 -12.80
C VAL A 941 17.39 20.84 -12.04
N PRO A 942 16.67 20.68 -10.91
CA PRO A 942 16.81 19.46 -10.10
C PRO A 942 16.24 18.23 -10.81
N GLN A 943 17.09 17.44 -11.46
CA GLN A 943 16.66 16.25 -12.22
C GLN A 943 16.05 15.19 -11.29
N GLY A 944 14.78 14.83 -11.52
CA GLY A 944 14.00 13.97 -10.63
C GLY A 944 13.08 14.72 -9.65
N SER A 945 13.05 16.05 -9.72
CA SER A 945 11.94 16.89 -9.23
C SER A 945 10.79 16.93 -10.25
N ILE A 946 9.60 17.35 -9.81
CA ILE A 946 8.40 17.49 -10.65
C ILE A 946 8.49 18.76 -11.51
N LEU A 947 8.97 19.86 -10.95
CA LEU A 947 9.11 21.14 -11.68
C LEU A 947 10.36 21.21 -12.55
N GLY A 948 11.44 20.45 -12.26
CA GLY A 948 12.66 20.48 -13.07
C GLY A 948 12.40 20.19 -14.56
N LEU A 949 11.44 19.32 -14.84
CA LEU A 949 11.01 18.98 -16.19
C LEU A 949 10.15 20.06 -16.85
N VAL A 950 9.26 20.70 -16.08
CA VAL A 950 8.42 21.81 -16.53
C VAL A 950 9.27 23.03 -16.89
N MET A 951 10.29 23.32 -16.07
CA MET A 951 11.27 24.37 -16.31
C MET A 951 12.16 24.07 -17.53
N PHE A 952 12.58 22.81 -17.71
CA PHE A 952 13.34 22.40 -18.90
C PHE A 952 12.55 22.62 -20.19
N HIS A 953 11.25 22.27 -20.21
CA HIS A 953 10.39 22.45 -21.38
C HIS A 953 10.31 23.90 -21.83
N ILE A 954 10.08 24.84 -20.89
CA ILE A 954 10.12 26.28 -21.20
C ILE A 954 11.51 26.72 -21.68
N TYR A 955 12.59 26.11 -21.17
CA TYR A 955 13.94 26.41 -21.63
C TYR A 955 14.18 26.05 -23.10
N VAL A 956 13.49 25.05 -23.66
CA VAL A 956 13.59 24.63 -25.07
C VAL A 956 12.39 25.02 -25.95
N ASN A 957 11.36 25.65 -25.38
CA ASN A 957 10.04 25.87 -26.01
C ASN A 957 10.08 26.69 -27.33
N GLU A 958 11.07 27.56 -27.52
CA GLU A 958 11.20 28.39 -28.72
C GLU A 958 11.86 27.66 -29.91
N ILE A 959 12.53 26.52 -29.70
CA ILE A 959 13.27 25.78 -30.75
C ILE A 959 12.44 25.58 -32.04
N PRO A 960 11.15 25.17 -32.00
CA PRO A 960 10.35 24.96 -33.21
C PRO A 960 9.88 26.25 -33.89
N GLY A 961 10.04 27.43 -33.25
CA GLY A 961 9.62 28.74 -33.76
C GLY A 961 10.76 29.63 -34.26
N ILE A 962 12.02 29.20 -34.10
CA ILE A 962 13.21 29.92 -34.59
C ILE A 962 13.84 29.30 -35.84
N ILE A 963 13.26 28.22 -36.36
CA ILE A 963 13.70 27.52 -37.58
C ILE A 963 12.55 27.36 -38.56
N THR A 964 12.87 27.07 -39.82
CA THR A 964 11.89 26.85 -40.90
C THR A 964 11.57 25.37 -41.14
N SER A 965 12.46 24.44 -40.78
CA SER A 965 12.21 22.99 -40.83
C SER A 965 11.32 22.51 -39.68
N THR A 966 10.62 21.38 -39.86
CA THR A 966 9.70 20.86 -38.84
C THR A 966 10.46 20.24 -37.66
N ALA A 967 10.38 20.85 -36.48
CA ALA A 967 10.90 20.27 -35.23
C ALA A 967 9.87 19.40 -34.50
N LYS A 968 10.34 18.39 -33.76
CA LYS A 968 9.58 17.63 -32.76
C LYS A 968 10.47 17.38 -31.53
N LEU A 969 9.94 17.72 -30.34
CA LEU A 969 10.65 17.68 -29.06
C LEU A 969 10.00 16.68 -28.11
N PHE A 970 10.80 15.89 -27.39
CA PHE A 970 10.36 15.07 -26.25
C PHE A 970 11.34 15.25 -25.09
N ALA A 971 11.12 16.26 -24.26
CA ALA A 971 12.13 16.76 -23.32
C ALA A 971 13.48 17.03 -24.05
N ASP A 972 14.56 16.35 -23.66
CA ASP A 972 15.90 16.52 -24.25
C ASP A 972 16.08 15.87 -25.63
N ASP A 973 15.24 14.90 -26.01
CA ASP A 973 15.24 14.30 -27.36
C ASP A 973 14.66 15.28 -28.39
N THR A 974 15.53 15.79 -29.28
CA THR A 974 15.18 16.76 -30.34
C THR A 974 15.43 16.16 -31.71
N LYS A 975 14.48 16.31 -32.63
CA LYS A 975 14.67 16.04 -34.06
C LYS A 975 14.05 17.14 -34.91
N ILE A 976 14.71 17.45 -36.02
CA ILE A 976 14.21 18.35 -37.07
C ILE A 976 14.20 17.61 -38.40
N TYR A 977 13.22 17.88 -39.26
CA TYR A 977 13.18 17.27 -40.59
C TYR A 977 12.63 18.21 -41.66
N ARG A 978 13.10 18.00 -42.89
CA ARG A 978 12.74 18.80 -44.06
C ARG A 978 12.61 17.92 -45.30
N GLN A 979 11.66 18.27 -46.16
CA GLN A 979 11.56 17.71 -47.51
C GLN A 979 12.64 18.36 -48.40
N ILE A 980 13.46 17.56 -49.06
CA ILE A 980 14.55 18.04 -49.90
C ILE A 980 14.17 17.86 -51.37
N ASN A 981 13.69 18.94 -51.97
CA ASN A 981 13.30 19.01 -53.38
C ASN A 981 14.48 19.40 -54.29
N ASN A 982 15.36 20.28 -53.79
CA ASN A 982 16.48 20.87 -54.52
C ASN A 982 17.64 21.19 -53.56
N VAL A 983 18.64 21.93 -54.05
CA VAL A 983 19.81 22.36 -53.24
C VAL A 983 19.44 23.46 -52.23
N GLU A 984 18.45 24.31 -52.53
CA GLU A 984 18.01 25.41 -51.65
C GLU A 984 17.41 24.86 -50.35
N GLU A 985 16.62 23.79 -50.40
CA GLU A 985 16.09 23.13 -49.21
C GLU A 985 17.20 22.50 -48.34
N THR A 986 18.29 22.04 -48.96
CA THR A 986 19.50 21.59 -48.23
C THR A 986 20.16 22.79 -47.53
N ILE A 987 20.32 23.92 -48.23
CA ILE A 987 20.90 25.14 -47.66
C ILE A 987 20.02 25.66 -46.51
N ALA A 988 18.70 25.66 -46.66
CA ALA A 988 17.76 26.05 -45.62
C ALA A 988 17.86 25.17 -44.36
N LEU A 989 17.96 23.84 -44.50
CA LEU A 989 18.19 22.94 -43.36
C LEU A 989 19.55 23.19 -42.69
N GLN A 990 20.59 23.60 -43.43
CA GLN A 990 21.87 24.01 -42.84
C GLN A 990 21.79 25.39 -42.15
N ILE A 991 20.98 26.32 -42.65
CA ILE A 991 20.71 27.61 -42.00
C ILE A 991 19.94 27.39 -40.69
N ASP A 992 18.95 26.50 -40.69
CA ASP A 992 18.25 26.08 -39.47
C ASP A 992 19.22 25.49 -38.43
N LEU A 993 20.13 24.59 -38.82
CA LEU A 993 21.16 24.04 -37.93
C LEU A 993 22.11 25.12 -37.38
N THR A 994 22.54 26.06 -38.22
CA THR A 994 23.37 27.20 -37.81
C THR A 994 22.64 28.12 -36.83
N THR A 995 21.32 28.28 -37.02
CA THR A 995 20.46 29.06 -36.12
C THR A 995 20.28 28.35 -34.78
N LEU A 996 20.23 27.02 -34.77
CA LEU A 996 20.22 26.21 -33.54
C LEU A 996 21.56 26.25 -32.79
N ASP A 997 22.71 26.24 -33.47
CA ASP A 997 24.02 26.48 -32.83
C ASP A 997 24.05 27.87 -32.15
N LEU A 998 23.67 28.93 -32.88
CA LEU A 998 23.62 30.29 -32.34
C LEU A 998 22.63 30.44 -31.17
N TRP A 999 21.50 29.73 -31.22
CA TRP A 999 20.56 29.61 -30.10
C TRP A 999 21.19 28.88 -28.90
N ALA A 1000 21.90 27.77 -29.15
CA ALA A 1000 22.50 26.96 -28.11
C ALA A 1000 23.55 27.76 -27.34
N ASP A 1001 24.49 28.42 -28.03
CA ASP A 1001 25.47 29.32 -27.40
C ASP A 1001 24.80 30.49 -26.66
N ARG A 1002 23.79 31.15 -27.28
CA ARG A 1002 23.01 32.23 -26.64
C ARG A 1002 22.37 31.79 -25.33
N TRP A 1003 21.94 30.53 -25.21
CA TRP A 1003 21.33 29.96 -24.00
C TRP A 1003 22.26 29.05 -23.19
N GLN A 1004 23.55 28.97 -23.53
CA GLN A 1004 24.58 28.11 -22.90
C GLN A 1004 24.23 26.61 -22.86
N MET A 1005 23.33 26.18 -23.74
CA MET A 1005 23.18 24.77 -24.11
C MET A 1005 24.29 24.41 -25.10
N LYS A 1006 24.70 23.14 -25.17
CA LYS A 1006 25.63 22.67 -26.21
C LYS A 1006 25.09 21.39 -26.81
N PHE A 1007 25.09 21.29 -28.14
CA PHE A 1007 24.84 20.02 -28.80
C PHE A 1007 26.04 19.10 -28.62
N PHE A 1008 25.78 17.81 -28.41
CA PHE A 1008 26.80 16.78 -28.44
C PHE A 1008 27.01 16.36 -29.89
N SER A 1009 27.69 17.21 -30.66
CA SER A 1009 27.76 17.12 -32.13
C SER A 1009 28.15 15.74 -32.68
N THR A 1010 29.04 15.00 -32.00
CA THR A 1010 29.45 13.64 -32.39
C THR A 1010 28.38 12.55 -32.19
N LYS A 1011 27.25 12.88 -31.55
CA LYS A 1011 26.04 12.05 -31.48
C LYS A 1011 24.89 12.59 -32.33
N CYS A 1012 25.00 13.82 -32.84
CA CYS A 1012 24.01 14.35 -33.76
C CYS A 1012 24.16 13.61 -35.11
N GLU A 1013 23.05 13.12 -35.66
CA GLU A 1013 23.07 12.21 -36.80
C GLU A 1013 22.07 12.67 -37.87
N VAL A 1014 22.32 12.34 -39.13
CA VAL A 1014 21.39 12.55 -40.23
C VAL A 1014 20.96 11.24 -40.86
N MET A 1015 19.65 11.06 -41.04
CA MET A 1015 19.04 9.93 -41.73
C MET A 1015 18.19 10.45 -42.89
N ARG A 1016 18.56 10.09 -44.13
CA ARG A 1016 17.75 10.36 -45.32
C ARG A 1016 16.69 9.28 -45.49
N ILE A 1017 15.44 9.70 -45.70
CA ILE A 1017 14.27 8.86 -45.97
C ILE A 1017 13.88 9.03 -47.43
N THR A 1018 13.80 7.91 -48.18
CA THR A 1018 13.55 7.93 -49.62
C THR A 1018 13.11 6.55 -50.16
N HIS A 1019 12.67 6.49 -51.42
CA HIS A 1019 12.61 5.25 -52.22
C HIS A 1019 13.92 4.96 -52.98
N ASN A 1020 14.79 5.96 -53.14
CA ASN A 1020 16.00 5.86 -53.96
C ASN A 1020 17.00 4.83 -53.40
N LYS A 1021 17.78 4.23 -54.31
CA LYS A 1021 18.85 3.29 -53.97
C LYS A 1021 20.01 3.98 -53.24
N ASP A 1022 20.33 5.22 -53.60
CA ASP A 1022 21.21 6.05 -52.78
C ASP A 1022 20.41 6.65 -51.61
N LYS A 1023 20.91 6.37 -50.41
CA LYS A 1023 20.38 6.81 -49.12
C LYS A 1023 21.33 7.77 -48.40
N LYS A 1024 22.40 8.23 -49.08
CA LYS A 1024 23.29 9.26 -48.54
C LYS A 1024 22.58 10.60 -48.50
N SER A 1025 22.58 11.19 -47.31
CA SER A 1025 22.20 12.57 -47.09
C SER A 1025 23.30 13.54 -47.55
N THR A 1026 22.94 14.80 -47.76
CA THR A 1026 23.92 15.87 -48.03
C THR A 1026 24.80 16.08 -46.79
N ARG A 1027 25.96 16.73 -46.94
CA ARG A 1027 26.83 17.05 -45.80
C ARG A 1027 26.27 18.24 -45.02
N TYR A 1028 25.74 17.96 -43.84
CA TYR A 1028 25.32 18.96 -42.87
C TYR A 1028 26.35 19.04 -41.72
N ASN A 1029 26.48 20.23 -41.13
CA ASN A 1029 27.36 20.51 -40.00
C ASN A 1029 26.56 21.04 -38.81
N ILE A 1030 26.95 20.67 -37.58
CA ILE A 1030 26.54 21.34 -36.34
C ILE A 1030 27.76 21.50 -35.43
N SER A 1031 27.91 22.63 -34.76
CA SER A 1031 29.04 22.98 -33.90
C SER A 1031 30.40 22.65 -34.56
N SER A 1032 30.58 23.11 -35.81
CA SER A 1032 31.72 22.82 -36.70
C SER A 1032 32.02 21.33 -36.98
N THR A 1033 31.11 20.42 -36.66
CA THR A 1033 31.26 18.96 -36.82
C THR A 1033 30.34 18.44 -37.93
N VAL A 1034 30.86 17.65 -38.88
CA VAL A 1034 30.06 17.02 -39.93
C VAL A 1034 29.16 15.94 -39.34
N LEU A 1035 27.85 16.01 -39.59
CA LEU A 1035 26.86 15.06 -39.08
C LEU A 1035 27.03 13.66 -39.67
N ARG A 1036 26.93 12.63 -38.81
CA ARG A 1036 27.08 11.24 -39.25
C ARG A 1036 25.84 10.79 -40.02
N ASN A 1037 26.04 10.36 -41.25
CA ASN A 1037 25.01 9.69 -42.05
C ASN A 1037 24.70 8.30 -41.49
N VAL A 1038 23.43 8.04 -41.16
CA VAL A 1038 22.96 6.74 -40.64
C VAL A 1038 21.75 6.21 -41.40
N SER A 1039 21.71 4.89 -41.57
CA SER A 1039 20.60 4.20 -42.27
C SER A 1039 19.42 3.83 -41.36
N ASN A 1040 19.59 3.99 -40.04
CA ASN A 1040 18.65 3.62 -38.99
C ASN A 1040 19.06 4.27 -37.65
N TYR A 1041 18.08 4.61 -36.81
CA TYR A 1041 18.27 5.26 -35.50
C TYR A 1041 17.26 4.73 -34.46
N LYS A 1042 17.59 4.75 -33.16
CA LYS A 1042 16.70 4.34 -32.05
C LYS A 1042 15.98 5.57 -31.47
N ASP A 1043 14.88 5.97 -32.09
CA ASP A 1043 14.08 7.14 -31.72
C ASP A 1043 13.01 6.77 -30.67
N LEU A 1044 13.02 7.44 -29.51
CA LEU A 1044 12.11 7.20 -28.36
C LEU A 1044 11.87 5.71 -28.02
N GLY A 1045 12.88 4.86 -28.23
CA GLY A 1045 12.83 3.41 -27.97
C GLY A 1045 12.40 2.51 -29.14
N ALA A 1046 11.95 3.07 -30.27
CA ALA A 1046 11.67 2.34 -31.50
C ALA A 1046 12.81 2.52 -32.54
N ILE A 1047 13.05 1.53 -33.39
CA ILE A 1047 14.11 1.64 -34.43
C ILE A 1047 13.51 2.12 -35.74
N MET A 1048 13.77 3.38 -36.06
CA MET A 1048 13.45 3.99 -37.34
C MET A 1048 14.51 3.61 -38.38
N THR A 1049 14.09 3.47 -39.64
CA THR A 1049 14.97 3.10 -40.76
C THR A 1049 14.74 4.01 -41.96
N SER A 1050 15.81 4.26 -42.72
CA SER A 1050 15.84 5.05 -43.96
C SER A 1050 14.85 4.61 -45.05
N ASP A 1051 14.31 3.39 -44.98
CA ASP A 1051 13.25 2.88 -45.86
C ASP A 1051 11.94 2.52 -45.13
N LEU A 1052 11.78 2.99 -43.89
CA LEU A 1052 10.59 2.82 -43.03
C LEU A 1052 10.14 1.34 -42.92
N LYS A 1053 11.10 0.41 -42.91
CA LYS A 1053 10.88 -1.02 -42.70
C LYS A 1053 11.15 -1.43 -41.26
N TRP A 1054 10.18 -2.14 -40.67
CA TRP A 1054 10.21 -2.52 -39.26
C TRP A 1054 11.00 -3.79 -38.94
N SER A 1055 11.45 -4.57 -39.93
CA SER A 1055 12.12 -5.85 -39.68
C SER A 1055 13.32 -5.75 -38.72
N LYS A 1056 14.11 -4.67 -38.79
CA LYS A 1056 15.26 -4.44 -37.89
C LYS A 1056 14.84 -4.11 -36.45
N HIS A 1057 13.69 -3.46 -36.28
CA HIS A 1057 13.08 -3.25 -34.96
C HIS A 1057 12.56 -4.58 -34.40
N VAL A 1058 11.84 -5.34 -35.23
CA VAL A 1058 11.29 -6.67 -34.88
C VAL A 1058 12.39 -7.65 -34.47
N GLU A 1059 13.50 -7.72 -35.21
CA GLU A 1059 14.69 -8.51 -34.88
C GLU A 1059 15.24 -8.17 -33.47
N GLN A 1060 15.41 -6.88 -33.15
CA GLN A 1060 15.95 -6.48 -31.85
C GLN A 1060 15.00 -6.72 -30.69
N ILE A 1061 13.69 -6.43 -30.83
CA ILE A 1061 12.72 -6.78 -29.78
C ILE A 1061 12.59 -8.31 -29.64
N PHE A 1062 12.69 -9.07 -30.74
CA PHE A 1062 12.70 -10.53 -30.73
C PHE A 1062 13.88 -11.08 -29.93
N HIS A 1063 15.09 -10.57 -30.14
CA HIS A 1063 16.27 -10.98 -29.36
C HIS A 1063 16.16 -10.57 -27.88
N LYS A 1064 15.76 -9.31 -27.59
CA LYS A 1064 15.61 -8.81 -26.21
C LYS A 1064 14.56 -9.60 -25.43
N ALA A 1065 13.38 -9.84 -26.01
CA ALA A 1065 12.32 -10.63 -25.41
C ALA A 1065 12.68 -12.13 -25.28
N ASN A 1066 13.37 -12.74 -26.26
CA ASN A 1066 13.85 -14.13 -26.12
C ASN A 1066 14.91 -14.29 -25.02
N LYS A 1067 15.75 -13.27 -24.77
CA LYS A 1067 16.75 -13.27 -23.68
C LYS A 1067 16.06 -13.35 -22.31
N VAL A 1068 15.05 -12.49 -22.08
CA VAL A 1068 14.23 -12.49 -20.85
C VAL A 1068 13.39 -13.78 -20.73
N LEU A 1069 12.75 -14.23 -21.81
CA LEU A 1069 12.00 -15.49 -21.81
C LEU A 1069 12.90 -16.71 -21.55
N GLY A 1070 14.16 -16.68 -22.00
CA GLY A 1070 15.17 -17.69 -21.71
C GLY A 1070 15.56 -17.75 -20.23
N LEU A 1071 15.60 -16.60 -19.54
CA LEU A 1071 15.79 -16.53 -18.08
C LEU A 1071 14.57 -17.11 -17.35
N LEU A 1072 13.35 -16.70 -17.71
CA LEU A 1072 12.11 -17.23 -17.14
C LEU A 1072 12.01 -18.76 -17.31
N LYS A 1073 12.35 -19.30 -18.49
CA LYS A 1073 12.38 -20.76 -18.72
C LYS A 1073 13.32 -21.47 -17.75
N ARG A 1074 14.53 -20.93 -17.51
CA ARG A 1074 15.57 -21.56 -16.68
C ARG A 1074 15.30 -21.47 -15.19
N LYS A 1075 14.55 -20.46 -14.73
CA LYS A 1075 14.34 -20.19 -13.30
C LYS A 1075 12.95 -20.61 -12.81
N VAL A 1076 11.89 -20.25 -13.54
CA VAL A 1076 10.50 -20.60 -13.18
C VAL A 1076 10.07 -21.92 -13.83
N GLY A 1077 10.38 -22.09 -15.12
CA GLY A 1077 9.88 -23.21 -15.92
C GLY A 1077 8.34 -23.22 -16.00
N GLY A 1078 7.76 -24.41 -16.16
CA GLY A 1078 6.31 -24.61 -16.22
C GLY A 1078 5.65 -25.08 -14.92
N LYS A 1079 6.34 -24.95 -13.77
CA LYS A 1079 5.86 -25.50 -12.48
C LYS A 1079 4.59 -24.84 -11.97
N ASN A 1080 4.43 -23.54 -12.22
CA ASN A 1080 3.23 -22.77 -11.88
C ASN A 1080 2.87 -21.87 -13.05
N LYS A 1081 1.76 -22.19 -13.73
CA LYS A 1081 1.30 -21.52 -14.95
C LYS A 1081 0.98 -20.05 -14.71
N ASP A 1082 0.45 -19.70 -13.54
CA ASP A 1082 -0.09 -18.37 -13.24
C ASP A 1082 1.03 -17.39 -12.83
N ILE A 1083 2.00 -17.85 -12.04
CA ILE A 1083 3.25 -17.12 -11.76
C ILE A 1083 4.01 -16.87 -13.07
N PHE A 1084 4.16 -17.89 -13.92
CA PHE A 1084 4.81 -17.71 -15.23
C PHE A 1084 4.02 -16.75 -16.15
N SER A 1085 2.68 -16.86 -16.14
CA SER A 1085 1.77 -16.00 -16.91
C SER A 1085 1.94 -14.53 -16.52
N ASN A 1086 2.00 -14.23 -15.22
CA ASN A 1086 2.22 -12.89 -14.71
C ASN A 1086 3.62 -12.38 -15.06
N LEU A 1087 4.68 -13.16 -14.82
CA LEU A 1087 6.04 -12.76 -15.17
C LEU A 1087 6.26 -12.55 -16.69
N TYR A 1088 5.61 -13.35 -17.54
CA TYR A 1088 5.59 -13.12 -18.99
C TYR A 1088 4.88 -11.81 -19.35
N LYS A 1089 3.69 -11.54 -18.77
CA LYS A 1089 2.92 -10.31 -18.98
C LYS A 1089 3.65 -9.05 -18.49
N THR A 1090 4.46 -9.15 -17.42
CA THR A 1090 5.19 -8.01 -16.85
C THR A 1090 6.58 -7.79 -17.46
N LEU A 1091 7.32 -8.84 -17.85
CA LEU A 1091 8.74 -8.73 -18.22
C LEU A 1091 9.05 -8.99 -19.69
N VAL A 1092 8.24 -9.79 -20.40
CA VAL A 1092 8.49 -10.16 -21.81
C VAL A 1092 7.53 -9.43 -22.74
N ARG A 1093 6.24 -9.42 -22.41
CA ARG A 1093 5.18 -8.83 -23.23
C ARG A 1093 5.39 -7.33 -23.52
N PRO A 1094 5.80 -6.45 -22.57
CA PRO A 1094 5.99 -5.03 -22.87
C PRO A 1094 7.10 -4.76 -23.90
N ILE A 1095 8.10 -5.66 -24.01
CA ILE A 1095 9.17 -5.58 -25.02
C ILE A 1095 8.60 -5.82 -26.43
N LEU A 1096 7.52 -6.62 -26.55
CA LEU A 1096 6.87 -6.97 -27.81
C LEU A 1096 5.74 -6.01 -28.22
N GLU A 1097 5.33 -5.10 -27.33
CA GLU A 1097 4.12 -4.28 -27.49
C GLU A 1097 4.40 -2.77 -27.35
N TYR A 1098 5.57 -2.35 -26.83
CA TYR A 1098 5.92 -0.93 -26.72
C TYR A 1098 5.91 -0.22 -28.08
N ALA A 1099 5.17 0.89 -28.17
CA ALA A 1099 4.99 1.73 -29.36
C ALA A 1099 4.47 1.00 -30.61
N CYS A 1100 3.79 -0.15 -30.46
CA CYS A 1100 3.34 -0.93 -31.62
C CYS A 1100 2.37 -0.23 -32.60
N PRO A 1101 1.59 0.82 -32.25
CA PRO A 1101 0.82 1.57 -33.25
C PRO A 1101 1.70 2.18 -34.35
N VAL A 1102 2.97 2.51 -34.04
CA VAL A 1102 3.93 3.07 -35.00
C VAL A 1102 4.46 2.02 -35.96
N TRP A 1103 4.81 0.83 -35.43
CA TRP A 1103 5.66 -0.14 -36.13
C TRP A 1103 5.01 -1.48 -36.47
N SER A 1104 3.71 -1.67 -36.18
CA SER A 1104 3.03 -2.97 -36.32
C SER A 1104 3.35 -3.64 -37.67
N PRO A 1105 4.01 -4.82 -37.67
CA PRO A 1105 4.64 -5.32 -38.87
C PRO A 1105 3.61 -5.86 -39.86
N TYR A 1106 3.73 -5.43 -41.12
CA TYR A 1106 2.91 -5.88 -42.24
C TYR A 1106 3.49 -7.12 -42.95
N LEU A 1107 4.76 -7.46 -42.71
CA LEU A 1107 5.42 -8.63 -43.32
C LEU A 1107 5.14 -9.89 -42.50
N ILE A 1108 4.62 -10.94 -43.16
CA ILE A 1108 4.27 -12.23 -42.54
C ILE A 1108 5.42 -12.79 -41.69
N LYS A 1109 6.66 -12.76 -42.20
CA LYS A 1109 7.85 -13.23 -41.46
C LYS A 1109 8.05 -12.53 -40.12
N ASP A 1110 7.80 -11.21 -40.06
CA ASP A 1110 8.03 -10.37 -38.89
C ASP A 1110 6.88 -10.52 -37.88
N ILE A 1111 5.64 -10.63 -38.36
CA ILE A 1111 4.46 -11.03 -37.57
C ILE A 1111 4.72 -12.38 -36.90
N GLU A 1112 5.23 -13.35 -37.66
CA GLU A 1112 5.54 -14.67 -37.13
C GLU A 1112 6.65 -14.66 -36.08
N GLU A 1113 7.69 -13.82 -36.19
CA GLU A 1113 8.76 -13.77 -35.18
C GLU A 1113 8.25 -13.36 -33.80
N ILE A 1114 7.38 -12.35 -33.73
CA ILE A 1114 6.71 -11.95 -32.49
C ILE A 1114 5.83 -13.09 -31.97
N GLU A 1115 5.02 -13.69 -32.83
CA GLU A 1115 4.12 -14.79 -32.44
C GLU A 1115 4.90 -16.07 -32.06
N LYS A 1116 6.10 -16.31 -32.63
CA LYS A 1116 7.02 -17.42 -32.25
C LYS A 1116 7.45 -17.30 -30.79
N ILE A 1117 7.58 -16.08 -30.25
CA ILE A 1117 7.88 -15.86 -28.82
C ILE A 1117 6.69 -16.24 -27.94
N GLN A 1118 5.47 -15.79 -28.26
CA GLN A 1118 4.30 -16.17 -27.45
C GLN A 1118 3.95 -17.66 -27.60
N ARG A 1119 4.17 -18.27 -28.78
CA ARG A 1119 4.12 -19.72 -29.01
C ARG A 1119 5.17 -20.49 -28.19
N ARG A 1120 6.34 -19.89 -27.91
CA ARG A 1120 7.38 -20.45 -27.02
C ARG A 1120 7.01 -20.29 -25.55
N ALA A 1121 6.56 -19.10 -25.14
CA ALA A 1121 6.18 -18.79 -23.77
C ALA A 1121 4.99 -19.62 -23.29
N SER A 1122 3.95 -19.77 -24.11
CA SER A 1122 2.77 -20.58 -23.78
C SER A 1122 3.08 -22.06 -23.54
N ARG A 1123 4.00 -22.65 -24.32
CA ARG A 1123 4.49 -24.02 -24.06
C ARG A 1123 5.21 -24.12 -22.72
N ILE A 1124 6.08 -23.15 -22.42
CA ILE A 1124 6.84 -23.13 -21.15
C ILE A 1124 5.88 -23.01 -19.96
N ALA A 1125 4.90 -22.09 -20.03
CA ALA A 1125 3.93 -21.84 -18.97
C ALA A 1125 3.11 -23.08 -18.56
N LEU A 1126 2.86 -23.99 -19.51
CA LEU A 1126 2.09 -25.22 -19.31
C LEU A 1126 2.98 -26.48 -19.21
N GLY A 1127 4.31 -26.33 -19.17
CA GLY A 1127 5.26 -27.45 -19.11
C GLY A 1127 5.38 -28.31 -20.39
N GLN A 1128 4.61 -27.98 -21.44
CA GLN A 1128 4.42 -28.80 -22.63
C GLN A 1128 5.65 -28.90 -23.55
N ARG A 1129 5.76 -30.05 -24.21
CA ARG A 1129 6.68 -30.35 -25.30
C ARG A 1129 6.22 -29.68 -26.61
N ARG A 1130 6.96 -29.93 -27.71
CA ARG A 1130 6.58 -29.49 -29.05
C ARG A 1130 5.42 -30.36 -29.55
N GLN A 1131 4.49 -29.77 -30.32
CA GLN A 1131 3.29 -30.41 -30.91
C GLN A 1131 2.23 -30.99 -29.94
N GLU A 1132 2.52 -31.20 -28.66
CA GLU A 1132 1.62 -31.74 -27.63
C GLU A 1132 0.23 -31.06 -27.50
N MET A 1133 0.11 -29.80 -27.94
CA MET A 1133 -1.17 -29.08 -28.00
C MET A 1133 -1.13 -27.98 -29.07
N ALA A 1134 -2.28 -27.68 -29.67
CA ALA A 1134 -2.45 -26.54 -30.56
C ALA A 1134 -2.19 -25.20 -29.85
N TYR A 1135 -1.77 -24.17 -30.61
CA TYR A 1135 -1.45 -22.86 -30.02
C TYR A 1135 -2.70 -22.10 -29.53
N LYS A 1136 -3.82 -22.18 -30.27
CA LYS A 1136 -5.10 -21.58 -29.86
C LYS A 1136 -5.56 -22.12 -28.50
N GLU A 1137 -5.48 -23.43 -28.29
CA GLU A 1137 -5.92 -24.07 -27.04
C GLU A 1137 -5.05 -23.72 -25.83
N ARG A 1138 -3.72 -23.67 -25.99
CA ARG A 1138 -2.84 -23.12 -24.95
C ARG A 1138 -3.21 -21.68 -24.57
N CYS A 1139 -3.55 -20.86 -25.56
CA CYS A 1139 -3.94 -19.47 -25.35
C CYS A 1139 -5.28 -19.35 -24.59
N LYS A 1140 -6.27 -20.20 -24.88
CA LYS A 1140 -7.51 -20.32 -24.09
C LYS A 1140 -7.20 -20.66 -22.62
N ILE A 1141 -6.43 -21.74 -22.38
CA ILE A 1141 -6.09 -22.23 -21.03
C ILE A 1141 -5.35 -21.16 -20.20
N LEU A 1142 -4.42 -20.43 -20.83
CA LEU A 1142 -3.64 -19.37 -20.17
C LEU A 1142 -4.36 -18.01 -20.08
N LYS A 1143 -5.55 -17.88 -20.70
CA LYS A 1143 -6.27 -16.62 -20.90
C LYS A 1143 -5.35 -15.54 -21.53
N TRP A 1144 -4.76 -15.88 -22.68
CA TRP A 1144 -3.88 -15.00 -23.46
C TRP A 1144 -4.46 -14.77 -24.87
N ASN A 1145 -4.72 -13.50 -25.21
CA ASN A 1145 -4.97 -13.11 -26.61
C ASN A 1145 -3.68 -13.30 -27.45
N SER A 1146 -3.80 -13.55 -28.75
CA SER A 1146 -2.64 -13.62 -29.67
C SER A 1146 -1.87 -12.30 -29.70
N SER A 1147 -0.60 -12.33 -30.09
CA SER A 1147 0.20 -11.11 -30.17
C SER A 1147 -0.23 -10.22 -31.34
N VAL A 1148 -0.87 -10.79 -32.38
CA VAL A 1148 -1.62 -10.05 -33.41
C VAL A 1148 -2.76 -9.23 -32.79
N LEU A 1149 -3.79 -9.89 -32.23
CA LEU A 1149 -4.98 -9.22 -31.65
C LEU A 1149 -4.64 -8.18 -30.57
N ARG A 1150 -3.50 -8.33 -29.88
CA ARG A 1150 -3.02 -7.32 -28.92
C ARG A 1150 -2.41 -6.10 -29.58
N ARG A 1151 -1.70 -6.22 -30.71
CA ARG A 1151 -1.24 -5.05 -31.47
C ARG A 1151 -2.42 -4.33 -32.12
N ASP A 1152 -3.38 -5.07 -32.65
CA ASP A 1152 -4.59 -4.50 -33.26
C ASP A 1152 -5.38 -3.67 -32.23
N PHE A 1153 -5.62 -4.25 -31.04
CA PHE A 1153 -6.22 -3.54 -29.91
C PHE A 1153 -5.41 -2.31 -29.46
N LEU A 1154 -4.08 -2.42 -29.35
CA LEU A 1154 -3.22 -1.30 -28.96
C LEU A 1154 -3.17 -0.19 -30.01
N SER A 1155 -3.34 -0.51 -31.30
CA SER A 1155 -3.47 0.48 -32.36
C SER A 1155 -4.81 1.22 -32.28
N LEU A 1156 -5.91 0.52 -32.01
CA LEU A 1156 -7.21 1.16 -31.76
C LEU A 1156 -7.16 2.10 -30.54
N VAL A 1157 -6.45 1.72 -29.48
CA VAL A 1157 -6.31 2.50 -28.23
C VAL A 1157 -5.38 3.72 -28.33
N GLU A 1158 -4.69 3.95 -29.46
CA GLU A 1158 -4.00 5.23 -29.75
C GLU A 1158 -4.74 6.02 -30.86
N CYS A 1159 -5.89 5.53 -31.34
CA CYS A 1159 -6.79 6.22 -32.28
C CYS A 1159 -8.07 6.76 -31.60
N TYR A 1160 -8.27 6.46 -30.32
CA TYR A 1160 -9.35 6.92 -29.43
C TYR A 1160 -8.75 7.55 -28.17
#